data_AF-A0A078F206-F1
#
_entry.id   AF-A0A078F206-F1
#
_cell.length_a   1.000
_cell.length_b   1.000
_cell.length_c   1.000
_cell.angle_alpha   90.00
_cell.angle_beta   90.00
_cell.angle_gamma   90.00
#
_symmetry.space_group_name_H-M   'P 1'
#
loop_
_entity.id
_entity.type
_entity.pdbx_description
1 polymer ?
#
loop_
_entity_poly.entity_id
_entity_poly.type
_entity_poly.pdbx_seq_one_letter_code
_entity_poly.pdbx_strand_id
1 'polypeptide(L)'
;MVVRLRVELGTVVEGTIQKLFEGHHMNYIECINVDYKSTRKESFYDLQLDVKGCKDVYESFDKYVEVERLEGDNKYHAEGHDLQDAKKGVLFIEFPPVLQLQLKRFEYDFMRDTMVKINDRYEFPLELDLDRDNRKYLSPDADKSVRNLYTLHSVLVHSGGVHGGHYYAFIRPTLSDQWYKFDDERVTKEDVKRALEEQYGGEEELPQNNPGFNNPPFKFTKYSNAYMLVYIRKSDEDKIICNVDEKDIAEHLRVRLKKEQEEKEEKRKYKAQAHLFTTIKVTRDEDITEQIGKSIYFDLVDHEKVKSFRIQKQTPFQLFKEEVAKEFGVPVELQRFWIWAKRQNHTYRPNRPLLPHEELQTVELLREACNKTNNAELKLFLEIERGPEERPIPPPDKSSEDILLFFKLYDPENAILRYVGRLMVKNSSKPMDIVGQLNQMAGFAPDEEIELFEEIKFEPCVMCEQLDKKTSFRLSQIEDGDIICFQKPLSIQENECPYPDVPSFLAYVQNREVVRFRTLEKTKEDEFTMELSKLHTYDDVVQRLAEKLGLDDPSKIRLTSHNCYSQQPKPQPIKYRGVDRLSDMLAHYNQTSDILYYEVLDIPLPELQGLKSLKVAFHHATKDEVVIHNIRLPKQSNVGDVINELKTKVELSHPDAELRLLEVFFHKIYKIFSSTERIENINDQYWTLRAEEIPEEEKNIGPSDRLVHVYHFTKEAGQNQAQVQNFGEPFFLVIHEGETLEEIKSRIQKKLRVPDEDFAKWKFASFSMGRPDYLQDTDVVYDRFQRKDVYGAWEQYLGLEHVDNAPKRAYAANQNRHAYEKPVRIYN
;
A
#
# COMPACT_ATOMS: atom_id res chain seq x y z
N MET A 1 10.80 -11.10 9.48
CA MET A 1 10.00 -10.93 10.72
C MET A 1 10.88 -11.28 11.91
N VAL A 2 11.51 -10.30 12.56
CA VAL A 2 12.21 -10.54 13.82
C VAL A 2 11.17 -10.38 14.92
N VAL A 3 10.59 -11.49 15.39
CA VAL A 3 9.86 -11.48 16.65
C VAL A 3 10.91 -11.22 17.72
N ARG A 4 11.01 -9.98 18.20
CA ARG A 4 11.70 -9.70 19.47
C ARG A 4 10.91 -10.44 20.55
N LEU A 5 11.31 -11.67 20.85
CA LEU A 5 10.91 -12.38 22.06
C LEU A 5 11.45 -11.56 23.23
N ARG A 6 10.65 -10.61 23.73
CA ARG A 6 10.84 -10.00 25.03
C ARG A 6 10.54 -11.10 26.05
N VAL A 7 11.55 -11.92 26.36
CA VAL A 7 11.55 -12.61 27.65
C VAL A 7 11.71 -11.51 28.69
N GLU A 8 10.74 -11.42 29.61
CA GLU A 8 10.75 -10.42 30.67
C GLU A 8 11.97 -10.67 31.56
N LEU A 9 12.94 -9.75 31.49
CA LEU A 9 14.06 -9.64 32.43
C LEU A 9 13.46 -9.55 33.85
N GLY A 10 13.94 -10.37 34.80
CA GLY A 10 13.45 -10.41 36.19
C GLY A 10 12.53 -11.58 36.56
N THR A 11 12.47 -12.66 35.76
CA THR A 11 11.69 -13.88 36.09
C THR A 11 12.60 -15.06 36.46
N VAL A 12 12.05 -16.10 37.12
CA VAL A 12 12.83 -17.30 37.51
C VAL A 12 13.39 -18.11 36.34
N VAL A 13 12.90 -17.87 35.13
CA VAL A 13 13.34 -18.51 33.87
C VAL A 13 14.19 -17.58 32.99
N GLU A 14 14.67 -16.47 33.55
CA GLU A 14 15.55 -15.54 32.84
C GLU A 14 16.82 -16.26 32.31
N GLY A 15 17.23 -15.89 31.10
CA GLY A 15 18.39 -16.49 30.45
C GLY A 15 18.14 -17.83 29.75
N THR A 16 16.91 -18.37 29.78
CA THR A 16 16.63 -19.70 29.19
C THR A 16 16.84 -19.74 27.68
N ILE A 17 16.46 -18.68 26.95
CA ILE A 17 16.66 -18.60 25.49
C ILE A 17 18.15 -18.57 25.14
N GLN A 18 18.94 -17.77 25.87
CA GLN A 18 20.39 -17.74 25.73
C GLN A 18 20.98 -19.13 25.97
N LYS A 19 20.65 -19.77 27.09
CA LYS A 19 21.16 -21.10 27.45
C LYS A 19 20.85 -22.19 26.41
N LEU A 20 19.71 -22.10 25.73
CA LEU A 20 19.27 -23.12 24.77
C LEU A 20 19.79 -22.90 23.34
N PHE A 21 19.85 -21.64 22.90
CA PHE A 21 20.04 -21.30 21.48
C PHE A 21 21.29 -20.46 21.21
N GLU A 22 21.89 -19.82 22.21
CA GLU A 22 23.06 -18.97 22.00
C GLU A 22 24.33 -19.80 21.86
N GLY A 23 24.98 -19.69 20.70
CA GLY A 23 26.35 -20.12 20.47
C GLY A 23 27.27 -18.93 20.27
N HIS A 24 28.56 -19.20 20.17
CA HIS A 24 29.56 -18.16 19.93
C HIS A 24 30.53 -18.57 18.82
N HIS A 25 30.83 -17.63 17.92
CA HIS A 25 31.91 -17.74 16.96
C HIS A 25 32.92 -16.60 17.14
N MET A 26 34.12 -16.84 16.63
CA MET A 26 35.22 -15.91 16.60
C MET A 26 35.53 -15.58 15.14
N ASN A 27 35.29 -14.33 14.76
CA ASN A 27 35.84 -13.78 13.54
C ASN A 27 37.29 -13.40 13.80
N TYR A 28 38.22 -13.89 12.99
CA TYR A 28 39.63 -13.53 13.13
C TYR A 28 40.18 -12.97 11.82
N ILE A 29 41.12 -12.05 11.97
CA ILE A 29 41.93 -11.50 10.88
C ILE A 29 43.39 -11.59 11.33
N GLU A 30 44.19 -12.33 10.58
CA GLU A 30 45.61 -12.56 10.86
C GLU A 30 46.44 -12.05 9.69
N CYS A 31 47.29 -11.06 9.94
CA CYS A 31 48.20 -10.53 8.92
C CYS A 31 49.28 -11.56 8.58
N ILE A 32 49.65 -11.64 7.31
CA ILE A 32 50.63 -12.64 6.82
C ILE A 32 52.06 -12.14 7.05
N ASN A 33 52.30 -10.85 6.83
CA ASN A 33 53.65 -10.26 6.79
C ASN A 33 54.04 -9.50 8.07
N VAL A 34 53.08 -9.29 8.99
CA VAL A 34 53.31 -8.61 10.27
C VAL A 34 52.64 -9.40 11.39
N ASP A 35 53.22 -9.34 12.59
CA ASP A 35 52.69 -10.01 13.78
C ASP A 35 51.51 -9.21 14.38
N TYR A 36 50.39 -9.22 13.65
CA TYR A 36 49.14 -8.58 14.05
C TYR A 36 47.95 -9.53 13.83
N LYS A 37 47.15 -9.71 14.88
CA LYS A 37 45.94 -10.54 14.86
C LYS A 37 44.79 -9.82 15.55
N SER A 38 43.71 -9.60 14.81
CA SER A 38 42.44 -9.11 15.35
C SER A 38 41.47 -10.29 15.54
N THR A 39 40.83 -10.36 16.69
CA THR A 39 39.79 -11.36 16.96
C THR A 39 38.57 -10.69 17.56
N ARG A 40 37.38 -11.08 17.09
CA ARG A 40 36.10 -10.59 17.58
C ARG A 40 35.17 -11.76 17.89
N LYS A 41 34.76 -11.85 19.15
CA LYS A 41 33.73 -12.80 19.59
C LYS A 41 32.35 -12.23 19.30
N GLU A 42 31.50 -13.05 18.69
CA GLU A 42 30.10 -12.73 18.39
C GLU A 42 29.20 -13.88 18.82
N SER A 43 28.00 -13.55 19.27
CA SER A 43 26.94 -14.50 19.64
C SER A 43 26.02 -14.75 18.45
N PHE A 44 25.55 -15.99 18.28
CA PHE A 44 24.53 -16.34 17.28
C PHE A 44 23.43 -17.20 17.91
N TYR A 45 22.21 -17.10 17.37
CA TYR A 45 21.06 -17.92 17.78
C TYR A 45 20.62 -18.91 16.67
N ASP A 46 21.01 -18.61 15.44
CA ASP A 46 20.84 -19.44 14.26
C ASP A 46 22.07 -19.33 13.37
N LEU A 47 22.26 -20.33 12.50
CA LEU A 47 23.30 -20.32 11.47
C LEU A 47 22.66 -20.37 10.09
N GLN A 48 23.06 -19.44 9.24
CA GLN A 48 22.63 -19.39 7.85
C GLN A 48 23.62 -20.12 6.96
N LEU A 49 23.20 -21.26 6.42
CA LEU A 49 24.03 -22.11 5.59
C LEU A 49 23.71 -21.91 4.11
N ASP A 50 24.77 -21.79 3.31
CA ASP A 50 24.65 -21.69 1.85
C ASP A 50 24.22 -23.04 1.27
N VAL A 51 23.14 -23.03 0.48
CA VAL A 51 22.68 -24.23 -0.24
C VAL A 51 23.29 -24.28 -1.64
N LYS A 52 23.36 -23.12 -2.31
CA LYS A 52 23.87 -23.01 -3.67
C LYS A 52 25.36 -23.36 -3.72
N GLY A 53 25.70 -24.36 -4.52
CA GLY A 53 27.06 -24.86 -4.66
C GLY A 53 27.53 -25.80 -3.54
N CYS A 54 26.66 -26.17 -2.60
CA CYS A 54 26.94 -27.13 -1.53
C CYS A 54 26.02 -28.36 -1.67
N LYS A 55 26.58 -29.57 -1.60
CA LYS A 55 25.83 -30.82 -1.72
C LYS A 55 25.16 -31.23 -0.42
N ASP A 56 25.75 -30.86 0.70
CA ASP A 56 25.28 -31.24 2.03
C ASP A 56 25.61 -30.18 3.10
N VAL A 57 25.11 -30.44 4.31
CA VAL A 57 25.36 -29.61 5.49
C VAL A 57 26.85 -29.47 5.82
N TYR A 58 27.65 -30.50 5.61
CA TYR A 58 29.08 -30.47 5.93
C TYR A 58 29.87 -29.59 4.97
N GLU A 59 29.60 -29.66 3.67
CA GLU A 59 30.18 -28.73 2.69
C GLU A 59 29.80 -27.28 2.99
N SER A 60 28.61 -27.05 3.56
CA SER A 60 28.18 -25.71 3.97
C SER A 60 28.96 -25.22 5.20
N PHE A 61 29.22 -26.09 6.18
CA PHE A 61 30.07 -25.77 7.33
C PHE A 61 31.54 -25.57 6.92
N ASP A 62 32.04 -26.37 5.98
CA ASP A 62 33.39 -26.22 5.41
C ASP A 62 33.54 -24.86 4.74
N LYS A 63 32.55 -24.44 3.94
CA LYS A 63 32.47 -23.12 3.35
C LYS A 63 32.33 -22.00 4.40
N TYR A 64 31.59 -22.26 5.48
CA TYR A 64 31.39 -21.28 6.55
C TYR A 64 32.70 -20.92 7.28
N VAL A 65 33.60 -21.89 7.46
CA VAL A 65 34.93 -21.69 8.08
C VAL A 65 36.05 -21.48 7.06
N GLU A 66 35.72 -21.36 5.77
CA GLU A 66 36.69 -21.16 4.70
C GLU A 66 37.47 -19.86 4.92
N VAL A 67 38.79 -19.94 4.80
CA VAL A 67 39.66 -18.78 5.03
C VAL A 67 39.71 -17.93 3.78
N GLU A 68 39.16 -16.72 3.89
CA GLU A 68 39.22 -15.67 2.88
C GLU A 68 40.61 -15.01 2.92
N ARG A 69 41.28 -14.95 1.77
CA ARG A 69 42.55 -14.23 1.60
C ARG A 69 42.28 -12.78 1.18
N LEU A 70 42.70 -11.86 2.03
CA LEU A 70 42.65 -10.42 1.82
C LEU A 70 43.98 -9.99 1.18
N GLU A 71 44.04 -10.05 -0.14
CA GLU A 71 45.23 -9.76 -0.96
C GLU A 71 44.89 -8.69 -2.02
N GLY A 72 45.91 -8.04 -2.59
CA GLY A 72 45.72 -7.06 -3.67
C GLY A 72 45.03 -5.77 -3.20
N ASP A 73 43.90 -5.42 -3.83
CA ASP A 73 43.10 -4.23 -3.47
C ASP A 73 42.23 -4.44 -2.23
N ASN A 74 42.07 -5.70 -1.79
CA ASN A 74 41.27 -6.08 -0.62
C ASN A 74 42.12 -6.25 0.65
N LYS A 75 43.32 -5.66 0.72
CA LYS A 75 44.22 -5.76 1.87
C LYS A 75 43.58 -5.20 3.15
N TYR A 76 43.96 -5.77 4.28
CA TYR A 76 43.47 -5.37 5.58
C TYR A 76 44.30 -4.23 6.17
N HIS A 77 43.63 -3.18 6.64
CA HIS A 77 44.27 -2.10 7.39
C HIS A 77 44.41 -2.50 8.87
N ALA A 78 45.61 -2.92 9.27
CA ALA A 78 45.90 -3.36 10.63
C ALA A 78 46.18 -2.17 11.55
N GLU A 79 45.68 -2.18 12.78
CA GLU A 79 45.88 -1.05 13.70
C GLU A 79 47.36 -0.90 14.07
N GLY A 80 47.94 0.26 13.78
CA GLY A 80 49.38 0.51 13.95
C GLY A 80 50.27 0.02 12.79
N HIS A 81 49.69 -0.51 11.71
CA HIS A 81 50.37 -0.92 10.49
C HIS A 81 49.63 -0.41 9.23
N ASP A 82 50.31 -0.30 8.09
CA ASP A 82 49.63 0.05 6.83
C ASP A 82 48.84 -1.15 6.27
N LEU A 83 48.32 -1.06 5.04
CA LEU A 83 47.59 -2.16 4.37
C LEU A 83 48.44 -3.44 4.26
N GLN A 84 47.95 -4.53 4.83
CA GLN A 84 48.62 -5.83 4.85
C GLN A 84 47.80 -6.92 4.18
N ASP A 85 48.50 -7.87 3.55
CA ASP A 85 47.88 -9.12 3.18
C ASP A 85 47.48 -9.87 4.46
N ALA A 86 46.24 -10.34 4.52
CA ALA A 86 45.70 -10.97 5.72
C ALA A 86 44.82 -12.17 5.38
N LYS A 87 44.64 -13.04 6.36
CA LYS A 87 43.69 -14.15 6.33
C LYS A 87 42.53 -13.80 7.23
N LYS A 88 41.32 -13.83 6.69
CA LYS A 88 40.08 -13.64 7.43
C LYS A 88 39.33 -14.95 7.47
N GLY A 89 38.84 -15.33 8.65
CA GLY A 89 38.09 -16.56 8.80
C GLY A 89 37.18 -16.52 10.01
N VAL A 90 36.37 -17.56 10.15
CA VAL A 90 35.43 -17.75 11.25
C VAL A 90 35.66 -19.13 11.85
N LEU A 91 35.75 -19.20 13.18
CA LEU A 91 35.80 -20.45 13.93
C LEU A 91 34.80 -20.41 15.07
N PHE A 92 34.22 -21.55 15.42
CA PHE A 92 33.24 -21.64 16.49
C PHE A 92 33.94 -21.79 17.85
N ILE A 93 33.53 -21.01 18.83
CA ILE A 93 33.99 -21.15 20.22
C ILE A 93 33.16 -22.23 20.91
N GLU A 94 31.84 -22.15 20.76
CA GLU A 94 30.90 -23.14 21.30
C GLU A 94 29.63 -23.16 20.47
N PHE A 95 29.03 -24.35 20.35
CA PHE A 95 27.70 -24.52 19.75
C PHE A 95 26.62 -24.55 20.85
N PRO A 96 25.38 -24.14 20.55
CA PRO A 96 24.27 -24.21 21.50
C PRO A 96 23.71 -25.64 21.64
N PRO A 97 23.00 -25.97 22.74
CA PRO A 97 22.28 -27.25 22.87
C PRO A 97 21.21 -27.48 21.79
N VAL A 98 20.51 -26.43 21.34
CA VAL A 98 19.57 -26.47 20.22
C VAL A 98 20.13 -25.68 19.06
N LEU A 99 20.50 -26.38 18.00
CA LEU A 99 21.13 -25.80 16.82
C LEU A 99 20.08 -25.57 15.72
N GLN A 100 19.88 -24.31 15.36
CA GLN A 100 18.99 -23.90 14.28
C GLN A 100 19.79 -23.59 13.02
N LEU A 101 19.56 -24.36 11.96
CA LEU A 101 20.22 -24.19 10.67
C LEU A 101 19.22 -23.69 9.64
N GLN A 102 19.37 -22.43 9.23
CA GLN A 102 18.59 -21.82 8.17
C GLN A 102 19.28 -22.08 6.84
N LEU A 103 18.61 -22.78 5.93
CA LEU A 103 19.13 -23.10 4.61
C LEU A 103 18.77 -21.95 3.68
N LYS A 104 19.77 -21.24 3.15
CA LYS A 104 19.59 -20.11 2.23
C LYS A 104 19.06 -20.58 0.87
N ARG A 105 17.78 -20.95 0.83
CA ARG A 105 17.05 -21.36 -0.38
C ARG A 105 16.37 -20.20 -1.10
N PHE A 106 16.39 -19.00 -0.53
CA PHE A 106 15.84 -17.82 -1.17
C PHE A 106 16.94 -16.78 -1.30
N GLU A 107 17.26 -16.41 -2.53
CA GLU A 107 18.27 -15.41 -2.84
C GLU A 107 17.70 -14.39 -3.83
N TYR A 108 18.20 -13.16 -3.77
CA TYR A 108 17.87 -12.14 -4.75
C TYR A 108 18.73 -12.34 -5.99
N ASP A 109 18.10 -12.60 -7.13
CA ASP A 109 18.79 -12.64 -8.41
C ASP A 109 18.86 -11.20 -8.95
N PHE A 110 20.01 -10.56 -8.73
CA PHE A 110 20.27 -9.18 -9.19
C PHE A 110 20.20 -9.02 -10.72
N MET A 111 20.39 -10.09 -11.50
CA MET A 111 20.31 -10.03 -12.97
C MET A 111 18.86 -10.00 -13.45
N ARG A 112 17.97 -10.69 -12.74
CA ARG A 112 16.56 -10.79 -13.07
C ARG A 112 15.67 -9.82 -12.28
N ASP A 113 16.30 -9.03 -11.40
CA ASP A 113 15.64 -8.11 -10.46
C ASP A 113 14.47 -8.77 -9.71
N THR A 114 14.68 -10.03 -9.30
CA THR A 114 13.63 -10.84 -8.68
C THR A 114 14.21 -11.81 -7.67
N MET A 115 13.41 -12.15 -6.67
CA MET A 115 13.74 -13.20 -5.73
C MET A 115 13.59 -14.58 -6.41
N VAL A 116 14.54 -15.49 -6.19
CA VAL A 116 14.53 -16.86 -6.71
C VAL A 116 14.62 -17.87 -5.58
N LYS A 117 13.99 -19.05 -5.80
CA LYS A 117 14.08 -20.19 -4.87
C LYS A 117 15.05 -21.23 -5.42
N ILE A 118 16.05 -21.59 -4.63
CA ILE A 118 17.04 -22.63 -4.91
C ILE A 118 16.44 -23.99 -4.51
N ASN A 119 16.10 -24.79 -5.52
CA ASN A 119 15.54 -26.13 -5.35
C ASN A 119 16.59 -27.24 -5.50
N ASP A 120 17.87 -26.89 -5.52
CA ASP A 120 18.98 -27.83 -5.64
C ASP A 120 18.93 -28.90 -4.53
N ARG A 121 19.41 -30.09 -4.88
CA ARG A 121 19.48 -31.22 -3.95
C ARG A 121 20.54 -30.94 -2.89
N TYR A 122 20.12 -30.94 -1.64
CA TYR A 122 20.94 -30.63 -0.48
C TYR A 122 20.67 -31.63 0.65
N GLU A 123 21.67 -32.43 0.99
CA GLU A 123 21.52 -33.49 1.99
C GLU A 123 21.79 -33.00 3.41
N PHE A 124 21.06 -33.55 4.37
CA PHE A 124 21.27 -33.31 5.79
C PHE A 124 21.06 -34.60 6.58
N PRO A 125 22.00 -34.97 7.47
CA PRO A 125 21.98 -36.27 8.13
C PRO A 125 21.03 -36.32 9.33
N LEU A 126 20.65 -37.53 9.75
CA LEU A 126 19.89 -37.71 11.00
C LEU A 126 20.75 -37.39 12.24
N GLU A 127 22.03 -37.75 12.18
CA GLU A 127 23.06 -37.40 13.18
C GLU A 127 24.11 -36.50 12.55
N LEU A 128 24.32 -35.32 13.13
CA LEU A 128 25.27 -34.32 12.68
C LEU A 128 26.43 -34.25 13.68
N ASP A 129 27.63 -34.69 13.25
CA ASP A 129 28.85 -34.64 14.07
C ASP A 129 29.70 -33.43 13.66
N LEU A 130 29.63 -32.35 14.45
CA LEU A 130 30.43 -31.14 14.23
C LEU A 130 31.83 -31.24 14.85
N ASP A 131 32.13 -32.32 15.58
CA ASP A 131 33.47 -32.61 16.09
C ASP A 131 34.30 -33.49 15.15
N ARG A 132 33.73 -33.89 14.00
CA ARG A 132 34.43 -34.69 12.97
C ARG A 132 35.68 -33.99 12.44
N ASP A 133 36.54 -34.75 11.78
CA ASP A 133 37.77 -34.24 11.14
C ASP A 133 38.66 -33.45 12.12
N ASN A 134 38.86 -34.01 13.32
CA ASN A 134 39.66 -33.40 14.40
C ASN A 134 39.13 -32.03 14.88
N ARG A 135 37.79 -31.86 14.92
CA ARG A 135 37.10 -30.65 15.38
C ARG A 135 37.50 -29.39 14.62
N LYS A 136 37.67 -29.52 13.31
CA LYS A 136 38.16 -28.44 12.43
C LYS A 136 37.35 -27.14 12.48
N TYR A 137 36.08 -27.19 12.88
CA TYR A 137 35.21 -26.01 12.99
C TYR A 137 35.42 -25.23 14.30
N LEU A 138 36.00 -25.85 15.33
CA LEU A 138 36.19 -25.21 16.63
C LEU A 138 37.48 -24.40 16.69
N SER A 139 37.46 -23.30 17.46
CA SER A 139 38.66 -22.54 17.77
C SER A 139 39.64 -23.38 18.62
N PRO A 140 40.96 -23.14 18.54
CA PRO A 140 41.95 -23.88 19.34
C PRO A 140 41.68 -23.87 20.85
N ASP A 141 41.16 -22.74 21.35
CA ASP A 141 40.85 -22.47 22.76
C ASP A 141 39.41 -22.87 23.16
N ALA A 142 38.65 -23.50 22.25
CA ALA A 142 37.29 -23.96 22.54
C ALA A 142 37.30 -25.04 23.63
N ASP A 143 36.26 -25.10 24.46
CA ASP A 143 36.10 -26.17 25.43
C ASP A 143 35.89 -27.50 24.71
N LYS A 144 36.81 -28.44 24.95
CA LYS A 144 36.83 -29.75 24.33
C LYS A 144 36.14 -30.83 25.16
N SER A 145 35.63 -30.47 26.34
CA SER A 145 34.95 -31.38 27.27
C SER A 145 33.58 -31.86 26.75
N VAL A 146 32.88 -31.01 25.99
CA VAL A 146 31.55 -31.28 25.44
C VAL A 146 31.68 -31.82 24.01
N ARG A 147 30.95 -32.90 23.70
CA ARG A 147 30.88 -33.45 22.34
C ARG A 147 29.77 -32.78 21.53
N ASN A 148 30.10 -32.22 20.38
CA ASN A 148 29.15 -31.58 19.46
C ASN A 148 28.51 -32.58 18.49
N LEU A 149 27.89 -33.62 19.06
CA LEU A 149 27.09 -34.60 18.33
C LEU A 149 25.61 -34.27 18.48
N TYR A 150 24.92 -34.09 17.36
CA TYR A 150 23.55 -33.60 17.30
C TYR A 150 22.62 -34.60 16.61
N THR A 151 21.36 -34.63 17.04
CA THR A 151 20.29 -35.45 16.48
C THR A 151 19.19 -34.56 15.91
N LEU A 152 18.74 -34.84 14.68
CA LEU A 152 17.79 -34.00 13.95
C LEU A 152 16.39 -34.03 14.58
N HIS A 153 15.92 -32.93 15.13
CA HIS A 153 14.60 -32.83 15.77
C HIS A 153 13.48 -32.44 14.80
N SER A 154 13.74 -31.48 13.90
CA SER A 154 12.71 -30.95 12.99
C SER A 154 13.24 -30.58 11.62
N VAL A 155 12.40 -30.77 10.61
CA VAL A 155 12.61 -30.38 9.22
C VAL A 155 11.44 -29.50 8.80
N LEU A 156 11.69 -28.20 8.60
CA LEU A 156 10.68 -27.26 8.15
C LEU A 156 10.76 -27.15 6.63
N VAL A 157 9.61 -27.32 5.98
CA VAL A 157 9.51 -27.49 4.53
C VAL A 157 8.65 -26.39 3.93
N HIS A 158 9.10 -25.91 2.76
CA HIS A 158 8.34 -25.00 1.93
C HIS A 158 8.08 -25.64 0.57
N SER A 159 6.81 -25.77 0.21
CA SER A 159 6.37 -26.28 -1.09
C SER A 159 5.78 -25.16 -1.93
N GLY A 160 6.45 -24.81 -3.02
CA GLY A 160 6.03 -23.72 -3.90
C GLY A 160 7.16 -22.78 -4.29
N GLY A 161 6.79 -21.61 -4.81
CA GLY A 161 7.70 -20.60 -5.35
C GLY A 161 7.83 -19.38 -4.44
N VAL A 162 8.49 -18.35 -4.96
CA VAL A 162 8.83 -17.13 -4.19
C VAL A 162 7.61 -16.28 -3.86
N HIS A 163 6.60 -16.26 -4.74
CA HIS A 163 5.38 -15.45 -4.58
C HIS A 163 4.25 -16.16 -3.83
N GLY A 164 4.48 -17.41 -3.41
CA GLY A 164 3.48 -18.21 -2.72
C GLY A 164 3.86 -19.68 -2.64
N GLY A 165 3.52 -20.28 -1.50
CA GLY A 165 3.70 -21.70 -1.24
C GLY A 165 3.10 -22.10 0.10
N HIS A 166 3.19 -23.39 0.38
CA HIS A 166 2.65 -24.03 1.57
C HIS A 166 3.76 -24.42 2.53
N TYR A 167 3.56 -24.18 3.82
CA TYR A 167 4.54 -24.44 4.86
C TYR A 167 4.03 -25.55 5.77
N TYR A 168 4.89 -26.52 6.04
CA TYR A 168 4.60 -27.60 6.97
C TYR A 168 5.91 -28.10 7.58
N ALA A 169 5.81 -28.88 8.65
CA ALA A 169 7.00 -29.37 9.36
C ALA A 169 6.93 -30.87 9.60
N PHE A 170 8.06 -31.54 9.49
CA PHE A 170 8.26 -32.86 10.05
C PHE A 170 8.97 -32.72 11.40
N ILE A 171 8.40 -33.29 12.45
CA ILE A 171 8.92 -33.16 13.82
C ILE A 171 8.97 -34.54 14.48
N ARG A 172 10.02 -34.76 15.28
CA ARG A 172 10.15 -35.89 16.22
C ARG A 172 10.04 -35.39 17.66
N PRO A 173 8.82 -35.26 18.23
CA PRO A 173 8.63 -34.60 19.53
C PRO A 173 9.40 -35.27 20.68
N THR A 174 9.63 -36.58 20.59
CA THR A 174 10.33 -37.38 21.60
C THR A 174 11.70 -37.87 21.11
N LEU A 175 12.19 -37.37 19.96
CA LEU A 175 13.40 -37.85 19.26
C LEU A 175 13.47 -39.36 18.94
N SER A 176 12.39 -40.11 19.19
CA SER A 176 12.22 -41.50 18.74
C SER A 176 12.21 -41.64 17.21
N ASP A 177 12.25 -42.85 16.68
CA ASP A 177 12.25 -43.09 15.22
C ASP A 177 10.96 -42.65 14.50
N GLN A 178 9.89 -42.34 15.23
CA GLN A 178 8.61 -41.93 14.66
C GLN A 178 8.60 -40.44 14.30
N TRP A 179 8.39 -40.16 13.01
CA TRP A 179 8.15 -38.81 12.50
C TRP A 179 6.67 -38.47 12.42
N TYR A 180 6.37 -37.20 12.62
CA TYR A 180 5.03 -36.63 12.43
C TYR A 180 5.10 -35.46 11.47
N LYS A 181 4.21 -35.44 10.48
CA LYS A 181 3.98 -34.28 9.61
C LYS A 181 2.91 -33.41 10.23
N PHE A 182 3.29 -32.19 10.59
CA PHE A 182 2.42 -31.12 11.05
C PHE A 182 2.07 -30.24 9.85
N ASP A 183 0.88 -30.47 9.29
CA ASP A 183 0.34 -29.79 8.11
C ASP A 183 -0.94 -29.05 8.54
N ASP A 184 -0.75 -27.85 9.06
CA ASP A 184 -1.78 -27.01 9.69
C ASP A 184 -2.63 -27.76 10.74
N GLU A 185 -3.92 -27.97 10.44
CA GLU A 185 -4.87 -28.65 11.33
C GLU A 185 -4.72 -30.19 11.32
N ARG A 186 -3.88 -30.74 10.43
CA ARG A 186 -3.71 -32.18 10.25
C ARG A 186 -2.32 -32.62 10.70
N VAL A 187 -2.29 -33.56 11.64
CA VAL A 187 -1.06 -34.21 12.09
C VAL A 187 -1.11 -35.69 11.70
N THR A 188 -0.17 -36.13 10.87
CA THR A 188 -0.06 -37.52 10.40
C THR A 188 1.28 -38.14 10.79
N LYS A 189 1.30 -39.46 10.97
CA LYS A 189 2.55 -40.22 11.12
C LYS A 189 3.18 -40.41 9.75
N GLU A 190 4.49 -40.21 9.65
CA GLU A 190 5.24 -40.40 8.40
C GLU A 190 6.51 -41.23 8.67
N ASP A 191 7.08 -41.75 7.59
CA ASP A 191 8.35 -42.47 7.63
C ASP A 191 9.56 -41.53 7.57
N VAL A 192 10.73 -42.05 7.94
CA VAL A 192 11.99 -41.29 7.94
C VAL A 192 12.35 -40.82 6.53
N LYS A 193 12.07 -41.63 5.51
CA LYS A 193 12.40 -41.33 4.12
C LYS A 193 11.68 -40.08 3.62
N ARG A 194 10.38 -39.94 3.91
CA ARG A 194 9.57 -38.77 3.57
C ARG A 194 9.95 -37.54 4.36
N ALA A 195 10.28 -37.71 5.63
CA ALA A 195 10.69 -36.59 6.48
C ALA A 195 12.09 -36.04 6.13
N LEU A 196 12.96 -36.90 5.58
CA LEU A 196 14.37 -36.59 5.33
C LEU A 196 14.70 -36.53 3.83
N GLU A 197 14.81 -37.68 3.17
CA GLU A 197 15.32 -37.82 1.80
C GLU A 197 14.46 -37.08 0.77
N GLU A 198 13.14 -37.12 0.92
CA GLU A 198 12.23 -36.43 0.01
C GLU A 198 12.28 -34.89 0.16
N GLN A 199 12.91 -34.38 1.23
CA GLN A 199 13.02 -32.95 1.51
C GLN A 199 14.37 -32.34 1.12
N TYR A 200 15.28 -33.13 0.53
CA TYR A 200 16.57 -32.62 0.02
C TYR A 200 16.42 -31.67 -1.17
N GLY A 201 15.33 -31.76 -1.93
CA GLY A 201 15.16 -31.07 -3.21
C GLY A 201 15.78 -31.87 -4.38
N GLY A 202 16.07 -31.20 -5.48
CA GLY A 202 16.60 -31.80 -6.71
C GLY A 202 15.53 -32.15 -7.74
N GLU A 203 15.91 -32.95 -8.73
CA GLU A 203 15.03 -33.46 -9.78
C GLU A 203 14.52 -34.86 -9.45
N GLU A 204 13.26 -35.14 -9.76
CA GLU A 204 12.65 -36.47 -9.64
C GLU A 204 12.36 -37.05 -11.03
N GLU A 205 12.69 -38.32 -11.20
CA GLU A 205 12.39 -39.09 -12.41
C GLU A 205 11.20 -40.01 -12.14
N LEU A 206 10.12 -39.88 -12.92
CA LEU A 206 8.99 -40.81 -12.82
C LEU A 206 9.30 -42.12 -13.57
N PRO A 207 8.88 -43.28 -13.04
CA PRO A 207 8.96 -44.54 -13.77
C PRO A 207 8.18 -44.47 -15.09
N GLN A 208 8.68 -45.13 -16.13
CA GLN A 208 8.00 -45.21 -17.42
C GLN A 208 6.63 -45.90 -17.27
N ASN A 209 5.54 -45.18 -17.60
CA ASN A 209 4.19 -45.75 -17.59
C ASN A 209 3.90 -46.71 -18.77
N ASN A 210 4.84 -46.97 -19.69
CA ASN A 210 4.65 -47.91 -20.80
C ASN A 210 5.96 -48.59 -21.25
N PRO A 211 6.12 -49.93 -21.13
CA PRO A 211 7.34 -50.68 -21.47
C PRO A 211 7.69 -50.80 -22.97
N GLY A 212 7.30 -49.85 -23.82
CA GLY A 212 7.34 -50.02 -25.28
C GLY A 212 7.81 -48.81 -26.11
N PHE A 213 8.11 -47.66 -25.51
CA PHE A 213 8.59 -46.47 -26.22
C PHE A 213 9.88 -45.94 -25.58
N ASN A 214 10.97 -45.91 -26.36
CA ASN A 214 12.29 -45.39 -25.98
C ASN A 214 12.30 -43.84 -25.95
N ASN A 215 11.51 -43.21 -25.08
CA ASN A 215 11.68 -41.79 -24.75
C ASN A 215 12.56 -41.65 -23.50
N PRO A 216 13.46 -40.64 -23.44
CA PRO A 216 14.22 -40.34 -22.22
C PRO A 216 13.26 -40.01 -21.06
N PRO A 217 13.59 -40.41 -19.81
CA PRO A 217 12.74 -40.19 -18.65
C PRO A 217 12.46 -38.70 -18.44
N PHE A 218 11.20 -38.36 -18.14
CA PHE A 218 10.78 -36.98 -17.89
C PHE A 218 11.22 -36.56 -16.49
N LYS A 219 12.15 -35.60 -16.40
CA LYS A 219 12.65 -35.06 -15.13
C LYS A 219 11.86 -33.81 -14.76
N PHE A 220 11.44 -33.70 -13.51
CA PHE A 220 10.86 -32.46 -12.99
C PHE A 220 11.51 -32.05 -11.66
N THR A 221 11.69 -30.75 -11.45
CA THR A 221 12.29 -30.22 -10.23
C THR A 221 11.29 -30.33 -9.06
N LYS A 222 11.75 -30.82 -7.90
CA LYS A 222 10.96 -30.83 -6.66
C LYS A 222 10.82 -29.41 -6.14
N TYR A 223 9.57 -28.94 -6.05
CA TYR A 223 9.25 -27.63 -5.48
C TYR A 223 9.04 -27.67 -3.97
N SER A 224 9.08 -28.85 -3.35
CA SER A 224 9.06 -29.07 -1.90
C SER A 224 10.45 -29.42 -1.42
N ASN A 225 11.00 -28.63 -0.49
CA ASN A 225 12.30 -28.87 0.10
C ASN A 225 12.43 -28.18 1.47
N ALA A 226 13.32 -28.71 2.29
CA ALA A 226 13.60 -28.19 3.62
C ALA A 226 14.28 -26.82 3.52
N TYR A 227 13.81 -25.82 4.24
CA TYR A 227 14.45 -24.50 4.32
C TYR A 227 15.01 -24.18 5.71
N MET A 228 14.65 -24.96 6.74
CA MET A 228 15.21 -24.84 8.08
C MET A 228 15.26 -26.20 8.77
N LEU A 229 16.34 -26.46 9.48
CA LEU A 229 16.57 -27.68 10.25
C LEU A 229 16.81 -27.33 11.71
N VAL A 230 16.29 -28.17 12.61
CA VAL A 230 16.53 -28.04 14.05
C VAL A 230 17.18 -29.31 14.54
N TYR A 231 18.34 -29.16 15.19
CA TYR A 231 19.13 -30.24 15.76
C TYR A 231 19.24 -30.05 17.28
N ILE A 232 19.25 -31.16 18.03
CA ILE A 232 19.42 -31.16 19.48
C ILE A 232 20.69 -31.92 19.84
N ARG A 233 21.53 -31.35 20.71
CA ARG A 233 22.76 -32.01 21.17
C ARG A 233 22.42 -33.26 21.97
N LYS A 234 23.01 -34.39 21.60
CA LYS A 234 22.73 -35.71 22.20
C LYS A 234 22.97 -35.75 23.71
N SER A 235 23.95 -35.01 24.23
CA SER A 235 24.23 -34.94 25.67
C SER A 235 23.22 -34.11 26.48
N ASP A 236 22.41 -33.27 25.81
CA ASP A 236 21.43 -32.38 26.45
C ASP A 236 19.98 -32.79 26.15
N GLU A 237 19.78 -33.92 25.46
CA GLU A 237 18.48 -34.45 25.04
C GLU A 237 17.48 -34.53 26.20
N ASP A 238 17.83 -35.20 27.31
CA ASP A 238 16.94 -35.38 28.46
C ASP A 238 16.52 -34.06 29.13
N LYS A 239 17.34 -33.01 29.02
CA LYS A 239 17.03 -31.70 29.60
C LYS A 239 16.07 -30.91 28.73
N ILE A 240 16.15 -31.11 27.41
CA ILE A 240 15.39 -30.35 26.41
C ILE A 240 14.06 -31.03 26.13
N ILE A 241 14.08 -32.36 25.92
CA ILE A 241 12.91 -33.20 25.71
C ILE A 241 12.41 -33.72 27.06
N CYS A 242 12.00 -32.78 27.91
CA CYS A 242 11.41 -33.11 29.20
C CYS A 242 9.89 -33.29 29.10
N ASN A 243 9.32 -34.12 29.98
CA ASN A 243 7.88 -34.26 30.09
C ASN A 243 7.29 -33.02 30.75
N VAL A 244 6.36 -32.36 30.07
CA VAL A 244 5.62 -31.21 30.60
C VAL A 244 4.19 -31.66 30.92
N ASP A 245 3.74 -31.46 32.16
CA ASP A 245 2.40 -31.79 32.62
C ASP A 245 1.58 -30.54 33.00
N GLU A 246 0.30 -30.72 33.35
CA GLU A 246 -0.57 -29.59 33.72
C GLU A 246 -0.12 -28.82 34.98
N LYS A 247 0.76 -29.39 35.80
CA LYS A 247 1.28 -28.76 37.02
C LYS A 247 2.41 -27.79 36.71
N ASP A 248 3.09 -27.97 35.57
CA ASP A 248 4.10 -27.02 35.07
C ASP A 248 3.48 -25.72 34.55
N ILE A 249 2.17 -25.73 34.25
CA ILE A 249 1.41 -24.56 33.81
C ILE A 249 0.89 -23.80 35.04
N ALA A 250 1.36 -22.56 35.22
CA ALA A 250 0.94 -21.70 36.33
C ALA A 250 -0.59 -21.55 36.43
N GLU A 251 -1.13 -21.66 37.64
CA GLU A 251 -2.57 -21.68 37.91
C GLU A 251 -3.31 -20.48 37.31
N HIS A 252 -2.74 -19.28 37.43
CA HIS A 252 -3.35 -18.06 36.89
C HIS A 252 -3.52 -18.10 35.35
N LEU A 253 -2.61 -18.75 34.62
CA LEU A 253 -2.73 -18.95 33.18
C LEU A 253 -3.82 -19.97 32.85
N ARG A 254 -3.91 -21.07 33.62
CA ARG A 254 -4.96 -22.09 33.44
C ARG A 254 -6.35 -21.49 33.59
N VAL A 255 -6.56 -20.69 34.64
CA VAL A 255 -7.85 -20.01 34.90
C VAL A 255 -8.18 -19.05 33.77
N ARG A 256 -7.21 -18.22 33.35
CA ARG A 256 -7.41 -17.25 32.27
C ARG A 256 -7.75 -17.93 30.93
N LEU A 257 -6.98 -18.92 30.51
CA LEU A 257 -7.19 -19.62 29.23
C LEU A 257 -8.53 -20.37 29.20
N LYS A 258 -8.93 -20.96 30.34
CA LYS A 258 -10.24 -21.61 30.47
C LYS A 258 -11.38 -20.59 30.29
N LYS A 259 -11.28 -19.42 30.91
CA LYS A 259 -12.26 -18.34 30.74
C LYS A 259 -12.31 -17.84 29.28
N GLU A 260 -11.17 -17.62 28.64
CA GLU A 260 -11.11 -17.23 27.23
C GLU A 260 -11.75 -18.27 26.30
N GLN A 261 -11.57 -19.57 26.60
CA GLN A 261 -12.21 -20.66 25.86
C GLN A 261 -13.73 -20.68 26.05
N GLU A 262 -14.21 -20.52 27.29
CA GLU A 262 -15.64 -20.43 27.60
C GLU A 262 -16.30 -19.26 26.86
N GLU A 263 -15.69 -18.07 26.89
CA GLU A 263 -16.17 -16.89 26.13
C GLU A 263 -16.19 -17.12 24.61
N LYS A 264 -15.18 -17.83 24.07
CA LYS A 264 -15.13 -18.19 22.65
C LYS A 264 -16.24 -19.17 22.28
N GLU A 265 -16.53 -20.14 23.13
CA GLU A 265 -17.62 -21.09 22.95
C GLU A 265 -18.99 -20.40 23.03
N GLU A 266 -19.19 -19.48 23.97
CA GLU A 266 -20.40 -18.66 24.06
C GLU A 266 -20.59 -17.82 22.79
N LYS A 267 -19.55 -17.14 22.31
CA LYS A 267 -19.60 -16.41 21.03
C LYS A 267 -19.92 -17.33 19.86
N ARG A 268 -19.39 -18.56 19.84
CA ARG A 268 -19.69 -19.55 18.80
C ARG A 268 -21.15 -20.01 18.87
N LYS A 269 -21.68 -20.30 20.07
CA LYS A 269 -23.09 -20.63 20.30
C LYS A 269 -24.00 -19.49 19.88
N TYR A 270 -23.66 -18.25 20.25
CA TYR A 270 -24.39 -17.06 19.85
C TYR A 270 -24.39 -16.87 18.32
N LYS A 271 -23.25 -17.00 17.64
CA LYS A 271 -23.18 -16.97 16.16
C LYS A 271 -24.00 -18.09 15.53
N ALA A 272 -23.96 -19.29 16.11
CA ALA A 272 -24.75 -20.42 15.66
C ALA A 272 -26.25 -20.19 15.86
N GLN A 273 -26.68 -19.42 16.86
CA GLN A 273 -28.10 -19.09 17.08
C GLN A 273 -28.55 -17.79 16.39
N ALA A 274 -27.63 -16.93 15.96
CA ALA A 274 -27.95 -15.63 15.37
C ALA A 274 -28.85 -15.74 14.13
N HIS A 275 -28.69 -16.80 13.33
CA HIS A 275 -29.53 -17.06 12.16
C HIS A 275 -31.01 -17.33 12.48
N LEU A 276 -31.35 -17.62 13.74
CA LEU A 276 -32.72 -17.83 14.23
C LEU A 276 -33.45 -16.52 14.55
N PHE A 277 -32.72 -15.40 14.60
CA PHE A 277 -33.25 -14.08 14.90
C PHE A 277 -33.33 -13.22 13.65
N THR A 278 -34.17 -12.19 13.69
CA THR A 278 -34.29 -11.16 12.67
C THR A 278 -34.51 -9.82 13.34
N THR A 279 -34.19 -8.74 12.63
CA THR A 279 -34.34 -7.37 13.12
C THR A 279 -35.55 -6.73 12.46
N ILE A 280 -36.44 -6.18 13.29
CA ILE A 280 -37.55 -5.33 12.85
C ILE A 280 -37.25 -3.90 13.28
N LYS A 281 -37.28 -2.97 12.35
CA LYS A 281 -37.12 -1.53 12.61
C LYS A 281 -38.49 -0.87 12.60
N VAL A 282 -38.84 -0.18 13.69
CA VAL A 282 -40.15 0.47 13.84
C VAL A 282 -39.96 1.98 13.93
N THR A 283 -40.59 2.70 13.02
CA THR A 283 -40.59 4.17 12.94
C THR A 283 -41.92 4.72 13.45
N ARG A 284 -41.90 5.82 14.21
CA ARG A 284 -43.08 6.58 14.64
C ARG A 284 -42.98 8.06 14.21
N ASP A 285 -44.06 8.80 14.40
CA ASP A 285 -44.11 10.25 14.13
C ASP A 285 -43.05 11.03 14.95
N GLU A 286 -42.74 10.59 16.17
CA GLU A 286 -41.68 11.21 17.00
C GLU A 286 -40.29 11.04 16.36
N ASP A 287 -39.99 9.86 15.81
CA ASP A 287 -38.71 9.59 15.16
C ASP A 287 -38.53 10.46 13.91
N ILE A 288 -39.61 10.67 13.16
CA ILE A 288 -39.65 11.56 11.98
C ILE A 288 -39.44 13.02 12.40
N THR A 289 -40.13 13.46 13.46
CA THR A 289 -40.03 14.82 14.02
C THR A 289 -38.62 15.13 14.52
N GLU A 290 -37.96 14.16 15.16
CA GLU A 290 -36.62 14.35 15.72
C GLU A 290 -35.55 14.49 14.63
N GLN A 291 -35.73 13.84 13.47
CA GLN A 291 -34.72 13.72 12.42
C GLN A 291 -34.84 14.76 11.30
N ILE A 292 -36.07 15.10 10.87
CA ILE A 292 -36.30 16.06 9.78
C ILE A 292 -35.79 17.45 10.18
N GLY A 293 -35.05 18.09 9.29
CA GLY A 293 -34.45 19.41 9.50
C GLY A 293 -33.13 19.39 10.27
N LYS A 294 -32.69 18.22 10.72
CA LYS A 294 -31.42 18.04 11.45
C LYS A 294 -30.50 17.11 10.69
N SER A 295 -30.78 15.82 10.77
CA SER A 295 -29.98 14.77 10.12
C SER A 295 -30.56 14.30 8.80
N ILE A 296 -31.84 14.57 8.55
CA ILE A 296 -32.54 14.25 7.32
C ILE A 296 -33.29 15.47 6.82
N TYR A 297 -33.34 15.64 5.50
CA TYR A 297 -34.12 16.70 4.86
C TYR A 297 -35.06 16.11 3.79
N PHE A 298 -34.62 15.08 3.08
CA PHE A 298 -35.42 14.32 2.13
C PHE A 298 -35.87 12.97 2.69
N ASP A 299 -37.05 12.51 2.30
CA ASP A 299 -37.74 11.34 2.83
C ASP A 299 -38.14 11.53 4.31
N LEU A 300 -38.56 10.48 4.99
CA LEU A 300 -39.11 10.56 6.34
C LEU A 300 -38.09 10.26 7.44
N VAL A 301 -37.22 9.27 7.27
CA VAL A 301 -36.39 8.77 8.39
C VAL A 301 -35.13 8.00 7.95
N ASP A 302 -34.09 8.06 8.78
CA ASP A 302 -32.90 7.21 8.73
C ASP A 302 -33.19 5.97 9.56
N HIS A 303 -33.42 4.86 8.88
CA HIS A 303 -33.73 3.60 9.54
C HIS A 303 -32.57 3.04 10.40
N GLU A 304 -31.34 3.54 10.27
CA GLU A 304 -30.25 3.15 11.19
C GLU A 304 -30.36 3.84 12.56
N LYS A 305 -31.13 4.94 12.66
CA LYS A 305 -31.31 5.71 13.88
C LYS A 305 -32.63 5.43 14.61
N VAL A 306 -33.50 4.59 14.05
CA VAL A 306 -34.77 4.21 14.69
C VAL A 306 -34.62 2.99 15.60
N LYS A 307 -35.59 2.79 16.49
CA LYS A 307 -35.62 1.65 17.40
C LYS A 307 -35.65 0.33 16.60
N SER A 308 -34.68 -0.53 16.90
CA SER A 308 -34.54 -1.87 16.34
C SER A 308 -34.93 -2.92 17.37
N PHE A 309 -35.79 -3.85 16.97
CA PHE A 309 -36.22 -4.99 17.76
C PHE A 309 -35.60 -6.26 17.21
N ARG A 310 -34.85 -6.97 18.06
CA ARG A 310 -34.32 -8.28 17.70
C ARG A 310 -35.25 -9.37 18.23
N ILE A 311 -35.92 -10.05 17.31
CA ILE A 311 -36.95 -11.04 17.63
C ILE A 311 -36.64 -12.39 16.98
N GLN A 312 -37.12 -13.49 17.56
CA GLN A 312 -37.00 -14.80 16.94
C GLN A 312 -37.88 -14.87 15.70
N LYS A 313 -37.37 -15.48 14.62
CA LYS A 313 -38.07 -15.62 13.34
C LYS A 313 -39.44 -16.29 13.43
N GLN A 314 -39.54 -17.27 14.33
CA GLN A 314 -40.75 -18.07 14.55
C GLN A 314 -41.76 -17.42 15.50
N THR A 315 -41.44 -16.27 16.10
CA THR A 315 -42.38 -15.56 16.98
C THR A 315 -43.61 -15.10 16.20
N PRO A 316 -44.83 -15.39 16.67
CA PRO A 316 -46.07 -14.81 16.13
C PRO A 316 -46.03 -13.28 16.18
N PHE A 317 -46.46 -12.61 15.11
CA PHE A 317 -46.41 -11.14 15.04
C PHE A 317 -47.22 -10.47 16.14
N GLN A 318 -48.31 -11.10 16.62
CA GLN A 318 -49.07 -10.62 17.77
C GLN A 318 -48.23 -10.46 19.05
N LEU A 319 -47.31 -11.39 19.34
CA LEU A 319 -46.40 -11.26 20.48
C LEU A 319 -45.38 -10.15 20.25
N PHE A 320 -44.99 -9.89 19.01
CA PHE A 320 -44.16 -8.73 18.68
C PHE A 320 -44.91 -7.41 18.95
N LYS A 321 -46.22 -7.31 18.67
CA LYS A 321 -47.04 -6.13 19.04
C LYS A 321 -47.04 -5.87 20.55
N GLU A 322 -47.02 -6.92 21.36
CA GLU A 322 -46.90 -6.81 22.83
C GLU A 322 -45.53 -6.27 23.27
N GLU A 323 -44.44 -6.69 22.62
CA GLU A 323 -43.10 -6.14 22.88
C GLU A 323 -43.02 -4.65 22.50
N VAL A 324 -43.63 -4.28 21.37
CA VAL A 324 -43.77 -2.88 20.94
C VAL A 324 -44.61 -2.09 21.95
N ALA A 325 -45.69 -2.69 22.48
CA ALA A 325 -46.54 -2.06 23.50
C ALA A 325 -45.77 -1.79 24.80
N LYS A 326 -44.91 -2.72 25.23
CA LYS A 326 -44.06 -2.54 26.42
C LYS A 326 -43.02 -1.44 26.22
N GLU A 327 -42.41 -1.38 25.04
CA GLU A 327 -41.36 -0.40 24.76
C GLU A 327 -41.92 1.02 24.59
N PHE A 328 -43.03 1.19 23.88
CA PHE A 328 -43.57 2.51 23.53
C PHE A 328 -44.78 2.93 24.36
N GLY A 329 -45.32 2.05 25.22
CA GLY A 329 -46.49 2.35 26.05
C GLY A 329 -47.81 2.46 25.29
N VAL A 330 -47.89 1.92 24.06
CA VAL A 330 -49.09 1.96 23.21
C VAL A 330 -49.79 0.61 23.24
N PRO A 331 -51.05 0.51 23.71
CA PRO A 331 -51.82 -0.73 23.70
C PRO A 331 -51.92 -1.35 22.31
N VAL A 332 -51.93 -2.69 22.25
CA VAL A 332 -51.87 -3.47 20.99
C VAL A 332 -53.03 -3.15 20.04
N GLU A 333 -54.21 -2.90 20.59
CA GLU A 333 -55.43 -2.53 19.88
C GLU A 333 -55.38 -1.13 19.24
N LEU A 334 -54.43 -0.29 19.64
CA LEU A 334 -54.24 1.06 19.11
C LEU A 334 -53.06 1.15 18.13
N GLN A 335 -52.41 0.02 17.84
CA GLN A 335 -51.26 -0.05 16.93
C GLN A 335 -51.73 -0.45 15.51
N ARG A 336 -51.50 0.42 14.53
CA ARG A 336 -51.56 0.04 13.10
C ARG A 336 -50.18 0.13 12.46
N PHE A 337 -49.70 -1.00 11.93
CA PHE A 337 -48.41 -1.06 11.26
C PHE A 337 -48.56 -0.91 9.75
N TRP A 338 -47.67 -0.11 9.16
CA TRP A 338 -47.54 0.10 7.72
C TRP A 338 -46.23 -0.49 7.22
N ILE A 339 -46.29 -1.19 6.08
CA ILE A 339 -45.12 -1.73 5.42
C ILE A 339 -44.43 -0.62 4.64
N TRP A 340 -43.11 -0.53 4.78
CA TRP A 340 -42.30 0.32 3.91
C TRP A 340 -41.95 -0.42 2.61
N ALA A 341 -42.13 0.26 1.48
CA ALA A 341 -41.80 -0.28 0.17
C ALA A 341 -40.84 0.64 -0.59
N LYS A 342 -39.92 0.02 -1.34
CA LYS A 342 -39.04 0.73 -2.27
C LYS A 342 -39.78 0.97 -3.57
N ARG A 343 -39.88 2.23 -3.97
CA ARG A 343 -40.54 2.65 -5.20
C ARG A 343 -39.56 2.68 -6.38
N GLN A 344 -40.10 2.85 -7.60
CA GLN A 344 -39.31 2.87 -8.83
C GLN A 344 -38.35 4.07 -8.89
N ASN A 345 -38.72 5.19 -8.31
CA ASN A 345 -37.89 6.41 -8.17
C ASN A 345 -36.84 6.31 -7.05
N HIS A 346 -36.62 5.12 -6.49
CA HIS A 346 -35.69 4.83 -5.41
C HIS A 346 -36.01 5.47 -4.04
N THR A 347 -37.17 6.08 -3.87
CA THR A 347 -37.64 6.47 -2.53
C THR A 347 -38.13 5.25 -1.75
N TYR A 348 -38.16 5.36 -0.42
CA TYR A 348 -38.60 4.29 0.46
C TYR A 348 -39.66 4.86 1.39
N ARG A 349 -40.93 4.50 1.20
CA ARG A 349 -42.07 5.16 1.87
C ARG A 349 -43.05 4.13 2.47
N PRO A 350 -43.84 4.50 3.49
CA PRO A 350 -44.97 3.70 3.94
C PRO A 350 -45.95 3.51 2.79
N ASN A 351 -46.25 2.26 2.42
CA ASN A 351 -47.05 1.96 1.22
C ASN A 351 -48.47 1.53 1.54
N ARG A 352 -48.65 0.66 2.53
CA ARG A 352 -49.97 0.18 2.96
C ARG A 352 -49.94 -0.37 4.39
N PRO A 353 -51.08 -0.41 5.09
CA PRO A 353 -51.17 -1.11 6.36
C PRO A 353 -51.04 -2.64 6.20
N LEU A 354 -50.63 -3.31 7.28
CA LEU A 354 -50.69 -4.76 7.40
C LEU A 354 -52.14 -5.23 7.35
N LEU A 355 -52.38 -6.32 6.62
CA LEU A 355 -53.69 -6.96 6.53
C LEU A 355 -53.90 -7.85 7.77
N PRO A 356 -55.16 -8.05 8.22
CA PRO A 356 -55.42 -8.87 9.41
C PRO A 356 -54.86 -10.30 9.34
N HIS A 357 -54.84 -10.91 8.15
CA HIS A 357 -54.26 -12.25 7.98
C HIS A 357 -52.73 -12.26 8.00
N GLU A 358 -52.07 -11.14 7.70
CA GLU A 358 -50.62 -10.97 7.79
C GLU A 358 -50.17 -10.83 9.25
N GLU A 359 -50.97 -10.14 10.09
CA GLU A 359 -50.70 -10.01 11.53
C GLU A 359 -50.83 -11.34 12.30
N LEU A 360 -51.53 -12.33 11.73
CA LEU A 360 -51.65 -13.67 12.30
C LEU A 360 -50.45 -14.58 12.01
N GLN A 361 -49.52 -14.15 11.15
CA GLN A 361 -48.36 -14.94 10.75
C GLN A 361 -47.18 -14.80 11.73
N THR A 362 -46.15 -15.63 11.54
CA THR A 362 -44.86 -15.43 12.19
C THR A 362 -44.11 -14.26 11.56
N VAL A 363 -43.18 -13.67 12.32
CA VAL A 363 -42.33 -12.58 11.84
C VAL A 363 -41.57 -12.97 10.56
N GLU A 364 -41.12 -14.22 10.46
CA GLU A 364 -40.41 -14.70 9.26
C GLU A 364 -41.29 -14.72 8.01
N LEU A 365 -42.49 -15.31 8.10
CA LEU A 365 -43.41 -15.34 6.97
C LEU A 365 -43.85 -13.94 6.57
N LEU A 366 -44.09 -13.06 7.55
CA LEU A 366 -44.40 -11.66 7.29
C LEU A 366 -43.24 -10.96 6.55
N ARG A 367 -42.00 -11.17 7.01
CA ARG A 367 -40.80 -10.62 6.35
C ARG A 367 -40.70 -11.11 4.91
N GLU A 368 -40.89 -12.40 4.66
CA GLU A 368 -40.83 -13.00 3.33
C GLU A 368 -41.95 -12.51 2.39
N ALA A 369 -43.15 -12.33 2.92
CA ALA A 369 -44.28 -11.79 2.16
C ALA A 369 -44.08 -10.31 1.77
N CYS A 370 -43.46 -9.52 2.67
CA CYS A 370 -43.26 -8.08 2.47
C CYS A 370 -42.00 -7.76 1.65
N ASN A 371 -40.93 -8.55 1.75
CA ASN A 371 -39.64 -8.30 1.09
C ASN A 371 -39.44 -9.19 -0.15
N LYS A 372 -40.02 -8.83 -1.30
CA LYS A 372 -39.70 -9.47 -2.60
C LYS A 372 -38.25 -9.22 -3.06
N THR A 373 -37.58 -8.23 -2.47
CA THR A 373 -36.23 -7.76 -2.81
C THR A 373 -35.30 -7.91 -1.61
N ASN A 374 -34.94 -9.16 -1.27
CA ASN A 374 -33.75 -9.60 -0.50
C ASN A 374 -33.17 -8.69 0.63
N ASN A 375 -33.98 -7.90 1.31
CA ASN A 375 -33.55 -7.14 2.49
C ASN A 375 -33.67 -8.03 3.73
N ALA A 376 -32.58 -8.15 4.50
CA ALA A 376 -32.51 -8.98 5.70
C ALA A 376 -33.39 -8.46 6.87
N GLU A 377 -33.90 -7.24 6.76
CA GLU A 377 -34.62 -6.51 7.82
C GLU A 377 -36.06 -6.18 7.39
N LEU A 378 -36.99 -6.28 8.34
CA LEU A 378 -38.37 -5.82 8.17
C LEU A 378 -38.49 -4.39 8.72
N LYS A 379 -39.01 -3.45 7.92
CA LYS A 379 -39.18 -2.05 8.31
C LYS A 379 -40.66 -1.71 8.34
N LEU A 380 -41.12 -1.17 9.46
CA LEU A 380 -42.53 -0.84 9.71
C LEU A 380 -42.67 0.60 10.19
N PHE A 381 -43.73 1.27 9.77
CA PHE A 381 -44.18 2.54 10.36
C PHE A 381 -45.36 2.25 11.28
N LEU A 382 -45.26 2.68 12.54
CA LEU A 382 -46.29 2.52 13.54
C LEU A 382 -47.16 3.78 13.57
N GLU A 383 -48.37 3.66 13.05
CA GLU A 383 -49.40 4.68 13.10
C GLU A 383 -50.04 4.70 14.49
N ILE A 384 -49.95 5.84 15.17
CA ILE A 384 -50.59 6.10 16.47
C ILE A 384 -51.46 7.33 16.29
N GLU A 385 -52.76 7.19 16.49
CA GLU A 385 -53.69 8.32 16.46
C GLU A 385 -53.82 8.91 17.86
N ARG A 386 -53.76 10.24 17.99
CA ARG A 386 -53.84 10.94 19.29
C ARG A 386 -55.12 11.74 19.38
N GLY A 387 -55.87 11.54 20.47
CA GLY A 387 -57.08 12.30 20.78
C GLY A 387 -56.80 13.67 21.40
N PRO A 388 -57.86 14.45 21.75
CA PRO A 388 -57.75 15.81 22.28
C PRO A 388 -56.93 15.97 23.57
N GLU A 389 -56.71 14.89 24.33
CA GLU A 389 -55.89 14.87 25.55
C GLU A 389 -54.48 14.28 25.31
N GLU A 390 -54.00 14.22 24.05
CA GLU A 390 -52.73 13.58 23.66
C GLU A 390 -52.66 12.07 23.98
N ARG A 391 -53.80 11.45 24.27
CA ARG A 391 -53.89 10.00 24.53
C ARG A 391 -54.07 9.22 23.24
N PRO A 392 -53.43 8.04 23.09
CA PRO A 392 -53.66 7.17 21.96
C PRO A 392 -55.13 6.78 21.84
N ILE A 393 -55.68 6.86 20.64
CA ILE A 393 -57.04 6.41 20.28
C ILE A 393 -56.96 5.42 19.12
N PRO A 394 -58.02 4.62 18.87
CA PRO A 394 -58.01 3.68 17.75
C PRO A 394 -57.86 4.44 16.42
N PRO A 395 -56.92 4.04 15.55
CA PRO A 395 -56.73 4.71 14.27
C PRO A 395 -57.98 4.52 13.38
N PRO A 396 -58.36 5.55 12.59
CA PRO A 396 -59.60 5.53 11.81
C PRO A 396 -59.58 4.44 10.75
N ASP A 397 -60.72 3.79 10.46
CA ASP A 397 -60.80 2.78 9.41
C ASP A 397 -60.39 3.36 8.05
N LYS A 398 -59.41 2.74 7.40
CA LYS A 398 -58.93 3.16 6.08
C LYS A 398 -59.79 2.53 4.98
N SER A 399 -60.53 3.34 4.23
CA SER A 399 -61.21 2.88 3.01
C SER A 399 -60.22 2.82 1.83
N SER A 400 -60.62 2.17 0.73
CA SER A 400 -59.81 2.16 -0.51
C SER A 400 -59.68 3.55 -1.16
N GLU A 401 -60.49 4.52 -0.73
CA GLU A 401 -60.40 5.90 -1.20
C GLU A 401 -59.53 6.76 -0.29
N ASP A 402 -59.18 6.28 0.90
CA ASP A 402 -58.33 7.00 1.84
C ASP A 402 -56.86 6.77 1.51
N ILE A 403 -56.05 7.84 1.58
CA ILE A 403 -54.60 7.82 1.44
C ILE A 403 -53.95 8.55 2.61
N LEU A 404 -52.82 8.03 3.09
CA LEU A 404 -52.02 8.64 4.14
C LEU A 404 -50.94 9.54 3.57
N LEU A 405 -50.99 10.83 3.88
CA LEU A 405 -50.02 11.84 3.44
C LEU A 405 -49.21 12.39 4.60
N PHE A 406 -47.95 12.73 4.33
CA PHE A 406 -47.02 13.32 5.28
C PHE A 406 -46.69 14.76 4.90
N PHE A 407 -46.52 15.63 5.90
CA PHE A 407 -46.37 17.06 5.66
C PHE A 407 -45.11 17.62 6.29
N LYS A 408 -44.38 18.42 5.50
CA LYS A 408 -43.20 19.17 5.95
C LYS A 408 -43.44 20.67 5.72
N LEU A 409 -43.09 21.50 6.68
CA LEU A 409 -43.12 22.96 6.53
C LEU A 409 -41.69 23.46 6.33
N TYR A 410 -41.48 24.23 5.27
CA TYR A 410 -40.27 24.97 5.02
C TYR A 410 -40.47 26.44 5.41
N ASP A 411 -39.51 26.97 6.14
CA ASP A 411 -39.38 28.38 6.48
C ASP A 411 -38.21 28.99 5.68
N PRO A 412 -38.49 29.75 4.60
CA PRO A 412 -37.45 30.35 3.77
C PRO A 412 -36.56 31.33 4.53
N GLU A 413 -37.10 32.08 5.49
CA GLU A 413 -36.34 33.14 6.20
C GLU A 413 -35.19 32.57 7.03
N ASN A 414 -35.42 31.39 7.63
CA ASN A 414 -34.44 30.73 8.48
C ASN A 414 -33.78 29.51 7.80
N ALA A 415 -34.20 29.16 6.58
CA ALA A 415 -33.83 27.94 5.87
C ALA A 415 -34.05 26.66 6.71
N ILE A 416 -35.18 26.59 7.42
CA ILE A 416 -35.53 25.46 8.31
C ILE A 416 -36.66 24.64 7.69
N LEU A 417 -36.42 23.34 7.52
CA LEU A 417 -37.45 22.37 7.15
C LEU A 417 -37.84 21.55 8.38
N ARG A 418 -39.12 21.44 8.70
CA ARG A 418 -39.60 20.63 9.83
C ARG A 418 -40.76 19.73 9.45
N TYR A 419 -40.88 18.60 10.13
CA TYR A 419 -42.06 17.76 10.05
C TYR A 419 -43.23 18.43 10.79
N VAL A 420 -44.44 18.33 10.23
CA VAL A 420 -45.65 18.95 10.79
C VAL A 420 -46.69 17.90 11.18
N GLY A 421 -46.66 16.72 10.56
CA GLY A 421 -47.56 15.63 10.86
C GLY A 421 -48.00 14.88 9.62
N ARG A 422 -49.05 14.08 9.79
CA ARG A 422 -49.66 13.25 8.74
C ARG A 422 -51.18 13.46 8.76
N LEU A 423 -51.83 13.25 7.61
CA LEU A 423 -53.30 13.26 7.50
C LEU A 423 -53.78 12.10 6.65
N MET A 424 -54.94 11.57 7.01
CA MET A 424 -55.70 10.65 6.16
C MET A 424 -56.69 11.47 5.33
N VAL A 425 -56.56 11.42 4.00
CA VAL A 425 -57.40 12.21 3.08
C VAL A 425 -58.04 11.32 2.02
N LYS A 426 -59.14 11.77 1.43
CA LYS A 426 -59.74 11.07 0.27
C LYS A 426 -58.92 11.35 -0.98
N ASN A 427 -58.55 10.34 -1.74
CA ASN A 427 -57.85 10.52 -3.02
C ASN A 427 -58.66 11.33 -4.07
N SER A 428 -59.98 11.42 -3.90
CA SER A 428 -60.85 12.25 -4.73
C SER A 428 -60.91 13.72 -4.28
N SER A 429 -60.44 14.04 -3.07
CA SER A 429 -60.37 15.41 -2.55
C SER A 429 -59.22 16.20 -3.19
N LYS A 430 -59.26 17.53 -3.02
CA LYS A 430 -58.27 18.46 -3.58
C LYS A 430 -57.35 18.99 -2.48
N PRO A 431 -56.10 19.36 -2.79
CA PRO A 431 -55.21 19.96 -1.80
C PRO A 431 -55.79 21.24 -1.17
N MET A 432 -56.59 22.03 -1.90
CA MET A 432 -57.26 23.20 -1.33
C MET A 432 -58.23 22.86 -0.17
N ASP A 433 -58.79 21.65 -0.14
CA ASP A 433 -59.76 21.23 0.88
C ASP A 433 -59.10 21.00 2.24
N ILE A 434 -57.77 20.77 2.26
CA ILE A 434 -57.00 20.50 3.48
C ILE A 434 -56.13 21.68 3.93
N VAL A 435 -56.07 22.79 3.18
CA VAL A 435 -55.24 23.97 3.52
C VAL A 435 -55.54 24.49 4.92
N GLY A 436 -56.82 24.57 5.33
CA GLY A 436 -57.18 25.01 6.67
C GLY A 436 -56.63 24.10 7.78
N GLN A 437 -56.57 22.79 7.54
CA GLN A 437 -55.97 21.83 8.46
C GLN A 437 -54.43 21.97 8.49
N LEU A 438 -53.79 22.15 7.34
CA LEU A 438 -52.35 22.38 7.26
C LEU A 438 -51.94 23.67 7.98
N ASN A 439 -52.72 24.74 7.82
CA ASN A 439 -52.53 25.99 8.55
C ASN A 439 -52.64 25.77 10.06
N GLN A 440 -53.65 25.04 10.52
CA GLN A 440 -53.80 24.70 11.94
C GLN A 440 -52.60 23.90 12.46
N MET A 441 -52.14 22.88 11.74
CA MET A 441 -50.99 22.06 12.15
C MET A 441 -49.68 22.86 12.12
N ALA A 442 -49.55 23.81 11.19
CA ALA A 442 -48.41 24.70 11.10
C ALA A 442 -48.39 25.79 12.18
N GLY A 443 -49.54 26.08 12.81
CA GLY A 443 -49.73 27.20 13.73
C GLY A 443 -49.99 28.54 13.03
N PHE A 444 -50.51 28.51 11.80
CA PHE A 444 -50.87 29.69 11.00
C PHE A 444 -52.34 30.10 11.18
N ALA A 445 -52.68 31.28 10.67
CA ALA A 445 -54.07 31.71 10.59
C ALA A 445 -54.85 30.76 9.64
N PRO A 446 -56.13 30.44 9.91
CA PRO A 446 -56.90 29.49 9.10
C PRO A 446 -56.97 29.85 7.61
N ASP A 447 -56.98 31.14 7.29
CA ASP A 447 -57.05 31.74 5.96
C ASP A 447 -55.68 32.14 5.39
N GLU A 448 -54.59 31.77 6.06
CA GLU A 448 -53.22 32.02 5.58
C GLU A 448 -53.01 31.36 4.21
N GLU A 449 -52.44 32.11 3.27
CA GLU A 449 -52.04 31.57 1.98
C GLU A 449 -50.74 30.77 2.11
N ILE A 450 -50.72 29.55 1.58
CA ILE A 450 -49.55 28.65 1.57
C ILE A 450 -49.33 28.07 0.18
N GLU A 451 -48.09 27.80 -0.18
CA GLU A 451 -47.71 27.09 -1.40
C GLU A 451 -47.44 25.62 -1.07
N LEU A 452 -47.82 24.71 -1.97
CA LEU A 452 -47.70 23.26 -1.78
C LEU A 452 -46.74 22.70 -2.84
N PHE A 453 -45.89 21.77 -2.43
CA PHE A 453 -44.90 21.10 -3.27
C PHE A 453 -44.90 19.61 -2.96
N GLU A 454 -44.87 18.77 -3.99
CA GLU A 454 -44.71 17.33 -3.86
C GLU A 454 -43.22 16.97 -3.81
N GLU A 455 -42.82 16.18 -2.80
CA GLU A 455 -41.46 15.65 -2.71
C GLU A 455 -41.38 14.26 -3.38
N ILE A 456 -40.87 14.24 -4.62
CA ILE A 456 -40.92 13.08 -5.52
C ILE A 456 -39.63 12.24 -5.45
N LYS A 457 -38.46 12.88 -5.61
CA LYS A 457 -37.17 12.19 -5.78
C LYS A 457 -36.00 13.06 -5.33
N PHE A 458 -34.90 12.43 -4.88
CA PHE A 458 -33.68 13.13 -4.44
C PHE A 458 -32.44 12.81 -5.27
N GLU A 459 -32.25 11.53 -5.63
CA GLU A 459 -31.06 11.04 -6.32
C GLU A 459 -31.45 10.37 -7.65
N PRO A 460 -30.76 10.64 -8.77
CA PRO A 460 -29.54 11.46 -8.91
C PRO A 460 -29.80 12.97 -8.96
N CYS A 461 -31.06 13.40 -9.03
CA CYS A 461 -31.47 14.79 -9.04
C CYS A 461 -32.70 15.00 -8.16
N VAL A 462 -32.72 16.12 -7.44
CA VAL A 462 -33.89 16.57 -6.69
C VAL A 462 -35.03 16.86 -7.66
N MET A 463 -36.18 16.25 -7.39
CA MET A 463 -37.45 16.50 -8.07
C MET A 463 -38.47 16.83 -6.98
N CYS A 464 -38.80 18.10 -6.87
CA CYS A 464 -39.82 18.63 -5.99
C CYS A 464 -40.65 19.63 -6.80
N GLU A 465 -41.92 19.31 -7.03
CA GLU A 465 -42.76 20.03 -7.99
C GLU A 465 -43.91 20.75 -7.29
N GLN A 466 -44.31 21.91 -7.79
CA GLN A 466 -45.43 22.66 -7.24
C GLN A 466 -46.74 21.89 -7.47
N LEU A 467 -47.51 21.69 -6.40
CA LEU A 467 -48.75 20.93 -6.43
C LEU A 467 -49.94 21.84 -6.75
N ASP A 468 -50.68 21.54 -7.81
CA ASP A 468 -51.90 22.27 -8.15
C ASP A 468 -52.99 22.02 -7.10
N LYS A 469 -53.38 23.10 -6.40
CA LYS A 469 -54.39 23.07 -5.34
C LYS A 469 -55.79 22.67 -5.83
N LYS A 470 -56.08 22.79 -7.14
CA LYS A 470 -57.42 22.56 -7.71
C LYS A 470 -57.62 21.16 -8.27
N THR A 471 -56.53 20.46 -8.58
CA THR A 471 -56.55 19.09 -9.10
C THR A 471 -56.66 18.12 -7.93
N SER A 472 -57.43 17.04 -8.09
CA SER A 472 -57.59 16.05 -7.01
C SER A 472 -56.31 15.24 -6.82
N PHE A 473 -56.07 14.74 -5.61
CA PHE A 473 -54.88 13.93 -5.30
C PHE A 473 -54.70 12.76 -6.27
N ARG A 474 -55.79 12.07 -6.64
CA ARG A 474 -55.77 10.96 -7.62
C ARG A 474 -55.27 11.40 -9.00
N LEU A 475 -55.70 12.57 -9.48
CA LEU A 475 -55.28 13.07 -10.80
C LEU A 475 -53.83 13.57 -10.77
N SER A 476 -53.37 14.06 -9.62
CA SER A 476 -51.96 14.40 -9.36
C SER A 476 -51.08 13.18 -9.07
N GLN A 477 -51.60 11.96 -9.16
CA GLN A 477 -50.88 10.71 -8.87
C GLN A 477 -50.33 10.60 -7.43
N ILE A 478 -50.98 11.30 -6.49
CA ILE A 478 -50.62 11.27 -5.07
C ILE A 478 -51.18 9.98 -4.43
N GLU A 479 -50.31 9.24 -3.76
CA GLU A 479 -50.56 7.92 -3.16
C GLU A 479 -50.17 7.87 -1.67
N ASP A 480 -50.45 6.72 -1.04
CA ASP A 480 -50.04 6.42 0.34
C ASP A 480 -48.51 6.59 0.52
N GLY A 481 -48.11 7.40 1.51
CA GLY A 481 -46.72 7.67 1.85
C GLY A 481 -46.07 8.85 1.11
N ASP A 482 -46.84 9.58 0.30
CA ASP A 482 -46.36 10.81 -0.33
C ASP A 482 -46.15 11.92 0.68
N ILE A 483 -45.17 12.76 0.37
CA ILE A 483 -44.77 13.89 1.20
C ILE A 483 -45.11 15.16 0.46
N ILE A 484 -45.91 16.01 1.11
CA ILE A 484 -46.22 17.35 0.65
C ILE A 484 -45.45 18.33 1.54
N CYS A 485 -44.50 19.01 0.94
CA CYS A 485 -43.85 20.16 1.55
C CYS A 485 -44.69 21.41 1.31
N PHE A 486 -44.71 22.33 2.25
CA PHE A 486 -45.41 23.60 2.08
C PHE A 486 -44.65 24.74 2.75
N GLN A 487 -44.95 25.97 2.32
CA GLN A 487 -44.34 27.19 2.85
C GLN A 487 -45.31 28.37 2.68
N LYS A 488 -44.99 29.50 3.30
CA LYS A 488 -45.66 30.76 3.01
C LYS A 488 -45.11 31.38 1.71
N PRO A 489 -45.93 32.12 0.93
CA PRO A 489 -45.44 32.97 -0.13
C PRO A 489 -44.43 33.99 0.41
N LEU A 490 -43.35 34.23 -0.33
CA LEU A 490 -42.35 35.23 0.04
C LEU A 490 -42.93 36.64 0.01
N SER A 491 -42.69 37.40 1.08
CA SER A 491 -43.09 38.81 1.21
C SER A 491 -41.94 39.80 0.99
N ILE A 492 -40.69 39.31 0.91
CA ILE A 492 -39.44 40.09 0.81
C ILE A 492 -38.90 40.05 -0.63
N GLN A 493 -38.17 41.08 -1.06
CA GLN A 493 -37.45 41.08 -2.34
C GLN A 493 -36.51 39.86 -2.42
N GLU A 494 -36.54 39.13 -3.54
CA GLU A 494 -35.83 37.85 -3.78
C GLU A 494 -34.32 37.86 -3.42
N ASN A 495 -33.69 39.03 -3.28
CA ASN A 495 -32.25 39.19 -3.06
C ASN A 495 -31.77 38.92 -1.61
N GLU A 496 -32.65 38.78 -0.61
CA GLU A 496 -32.24 38.56 0.80
C GLU A 496 -32.34 37.09 1.27
N CYS A 497 -33.03 36.22 0.53
CA CYS A 497 -33.24 34.82 0.91
C CYS A 497 -32.48 33.86 -0.02
N PRO A 498 -31.44 33.14 0.46
CA PRO A 498 -30.61 32.27 -0.41
C PRO A 498 -31.40 31.13 -1.07
N TYR A 499 -32.44 30.62 -0.40
CA TYR A 499 -33.25 29.48 -0.85
C TYR A 499 -34.73 29.84 -0.72
N PRO A 500 -35.30 30.52 -1.72
CA PRO A 500 -36.65 31.09 -1.64
C PRO A 500 -37.77 30.03 -1.54
N ASP A 501 -37.51 28.82 -2.01
CA ASP A 501 -38.53 27.78 -2.09
C ASP A 501 -38.03 26.38 -1.68
N VAL A 502 -38.96 25.45 -1.43
CA VAL A 502 -38.62 24.06 -1.08
C VAL A 502 -37.68 23.41 -2.12
N PRO A 503 -37.94 23.50 -3.44
CA PRO A 503 -37.07 22.87 -4.43
C PRO A 503 -35.62 23.38 -4.39
N SER A 504 -35.41 24.70 -4.27
CA SER A 504 -34.08 25.31 -4.18
C SER A 504 -33.36 24.92 -2.89
N PHE A 505 -34.07 24.85 -1.76
CA PHE A 505 -33.50 24.38 -0.50
C PHE A 505 -33.07 22.91 -0.57
N LEU A 506 -33.91 22.03 -1.11
CA LEU A 506 -33.57 20.61 -1.27
C LEU A 506 -32.40 20.41 -2.25
N ALA A 507 -32.33 21.21 -3.32
CA ALA A 507 -31.20 21.22 -4.24
C ALA A 507 -29.90 21.66 -3.55
N TYR A 508 -29.95 22.67 -2.68
CA TYR A 508 -28.82 23.05 -1.84
C TYR A 508 -28.39 21.88 -0.94
N VAL A 509 -29.31 21.28 -0.20
CA VAL A 509 -29.00 20.18 0.72
C VAL A 509 -28.39 18.98 -0.02
N GLN A 510 -28.91 18.61 -1.20
CA GLN A 510 -28.37 17.51 -2.00
C GLN A 510 -26.91 17.76 -2.41
N ASN A 511 -26.61 18.99 -2.81
CA ASN A 511 -25.32 19.36 -3.34
C ASN A 511 -24.33 19.83 -2.28
N ARG A 512 -24.77 20.07 -1.05
CA ARG A 512 -23.89 20.46 0.05
C ARG A 512 -22.91 19.33 0.41
N GLU A 513 -21.64 19.69 0.56
CA GLU A 513 -20.55 18.81 0.99
C GLU A 513 -19.61 19.57 1.93
N VAL A 514 -19.25 18.96 3.07
CA VAL A 514 -18.27 19.56 3.99
C VAL A 514 -16.91 18.96 3.69
N VAL A 515 -15.99 19.77 3.17
CA VAL A 515 -14.66 19.33 2.75
C VAL A 515 -13.62 19.71 3.79
N ARG A 516 -12.79 18.74 4.18
CA ARG A 516 -11.62 18.90 5.04
C ARG A 516 -10.41 19.25 4.19
N PHE A 517 -9.77 20.38 4.51
CA PHE A 517 -8.58 20.83 3.82
C PHE A 517 -7.33 20.55 4.64
N ARG A 518 -6.30 20.05 3.97
CA ARG A 518 -4.96 19.80 4.53
C ARG A 518 -3.90 20.45 3.66
N THR A 519 -2.88 21.01 4.28
CA THR A 519 -1.68 21.41 3.54
C THR A 519 -0.92 20.18 3.05
N LEU A 520 -0.36 20.24 1.84
CA LEU A 520 0.40 19.15 1.26
C LEU A 520 1.65 18.79 2.10
N GLU A 521 2.19 19.75 2.87
CA GLU A 521 3.29 19.53 3.81
C GLU A 521 2.88 18.76 5.08
N LYS A 522 1.61 18.89 5.51
CA LYS A 522 1.06 18.31 6.75
C LYS A 522 -0.11 17.38 6.43
N THR A 523 0.17 16.29 5.73
CA THR A 523 -0.86 15.41 5.15
C THR A 523 -1.79 14.69 6.15
N LYS A 524 -1.46 14.72 7.44
CA LYS A 524 -2.18 14.04 8.52
C LYS A 524 -3.00 14.97 9.42
N GLU A 525 -2.87 16.29 9.28
CA GLU A 525 -3.51 17.27 10.15
C GLU A 525 -4.60 18.00 9.36
N ASP A 526 -5.84 17.96 9.86
CA ASP A 526 -6.94 18.75 9.32
C ASP A 526 -6.72 20.21 9.73
N GLU A 527 -6.56 21.11 8.76
CA GLU A 527 -6.28 22.52 9.05
C GLU A 527 -7.59 23.28 9.31
N PHE A 528 -8.59 23.05 8.45
CA PHE A 528 -9.95 23.54 8.62
C PHE A 528 -10.92 22.75 7.73
N THR A 529 -12.20 22.99 7.96
CA THR A 529 -13.30 22.47 7.13
C THR A 529 -14.03 23.62 6.45
N MET A 530 -14.55 23.37 5.25
CA MET A 530 -15.33 24.34 4.50
C MET A 530 -16.52 23.67 3.84
N GLU A 531 -17.67 24.31 3.91
CA GLU A 531 -18.86 23.87 3.19
C GLU A 531 -18.80 24.34 1.74
N LEU A 532 -18.98 23.40 0.82
CA LEU A 532 -18.95 23.61 -0.62
C LEU A 532 -20.14 22.90 -1.27
N SER A 533 -20.41 23.22 -2.53
CA SER A 533 -21.33 22.50 -3.38
C SER A 533 -20.58 21.47 -4.21
N LYS A 534 -21.11 20.25 -4.32
CA LYS A 534 -20.67 19.20 -5.25
C LYS A 534 -20.60 19.70 -6.69
N LEU A 535 -21.38 20.73 -7.03
CA LEU A 535 -21.43 21.34 -8.36
C LEU A 535 -20.36 22.41 -8.58
N HIS A 536 -19.64 22.84 -7.53
CA HIS A 536 -18.57 23.83 -7.68
C HIS A 536 -17.49 23.34 -8.66
N THR A 537 -17.11 24.22 -9.56
CA THR A 537 -15.99 24.01 -10.47
C THR A 537 -14.66 24.14 -9.73
N TYR A 538 -13.56 23.79 -10.39
CA TYR A 538 -12.21 24.03 -9.84
C TYR A 538 -12.03 25.48 -9.40
N ASP A 539 -12.46 26.42 -10.23
CA ASP A 539 -12.32 27.86 -9.98
C ASP A 539 -13.15 28.31 -8.76
N ASP A 540 -14.38 27.80 -8.63
CA ASP A 540 -15.24 28.10 -7.47
C ASP A 540 -14.65 27.61 -6.15
N VAL A 541 -13.99 26.44 -6.16
CA VAL A 541 -13.34 25.86 -4.98
C VAL A 541 -12.11 26.66 -4.60
N VAL A 542 -11.23 26.98 -5.55
CA VAL A 542 -10.00 27.75 -5.24
C VAL A 542 -10.31 29.20 -4.89
N GLN A 543 -11.35 29.82 -5.46
CA GLN A 543 -11.79 31.17 -5.09
C GLN A 543 -12.15 31.25 -3.60
N ARG A 544 -13.03 30.35 -3.13
CA ARG A 544 -13.42 30.29 -1.71
C ARG A 544 -12.27 29.92 -0.80
N LEU A 545 -11.39 29.02 -1.26
CA LEU A 545 -10.20 28.65 -0.52
C LEU A 545 -9.23 29.83 -0.38
N ALA A 546 -9.05 30.63 -1.44
CA ALA A 546 -8.23 31.83 -1.41
C ALA A 546 -8.78 32.89 -0.44
N GLU A 547 -10.09 33.14 -0.47
CA GLU A 547 -10.77 34.01 0.49
C GLU A 547 -10.56 33.54 1.94
N LYS A 548 -10.64 32.22 2.18
CA LYS A 548 -10.42 31.63 3.50
C LYS A 548 -8.97 31.77 3.98
N LEU A 549 -8.01 31.68 3.06
CA LEU A 549 -6.58 31.80 3.34
C LEU A 549 -6.06 33.25 3.33
N GLY A 550 -6.87 34.22 2.90
CA GLY A 550 -6.45 35.61 2.71
C GLY A 550 -5.46 35.79 1.56
N LEU A 551 -5.61 35.00 0.48
CA LEU A 551 -4.77 35.08 -0.72
C LEU A 551 -5.45 35.95 -1.78
N ASP A 552 -4.70 36.89 -2.37
CA ASP A 552 -5.20 37.80 -3.41
C ASP A 552 -5.44 37.11 -4.76
N ASP A 553 -4.67 36.05 -5.06
CA ASP A 553 -4.71 35.35 -6.34
C ASP A 553 -5.06 33.86 -6.16
N PRO A 554 -6.32 33.46 -6.40
CA PRO A 554 -6.78 32.08 -6.29
C PRO A 554 -6.08 31.12 -7.26
N SER A 555 -5.58 31.62 -8.39
CA SER A 555 -4.96 30.78 -9.41
C SER A 555 -3.64 30.17 -8.94
N LYS A 556 -3.04 30.68 -7.86
CA LYS A 556 -1.83 30.14 -7.23
C LYS A 556 -2.10 28.91 -6.35
N ILE A 557 -3.35 28.53 -6.14
CA ILE A 557 -3.68 27.34 -5.35
C ILE A 557 -3.66 26.11 -6.25
N ARG A 558 -2.93 25.07 -5.83
CA ARG A 558 -2.99 23.75 -6.47
C ARG A 558 -3.61 22.72 -5.53
N LEU A 559 -4.65 22.05 -6.01
CA LEU A 559 -5.36 21.02 -5.29
C LEU A 559 -4.82 19.61 -5.62
N THR A 560 -4.86 18.72 -4.63
CA THR A 560 -4.55 17.29 -4.80
C THR A 560 -5.63 16.44 -4.11
N SER A 561 -6.19 15.47 -4.82
CA SER A 561 -7.19 14.56 -4.27
C SER A 561 -6.60 13.60 -3.24
N HIS A 562 -7.45 13.12 -2.34
CA HIS A 562 -7.10 12.05 -1.40
C HIS A 562 -7.17 10.65 -2.04
N ASN A 563 -6.30 9.74 -1.60
CA ASN A 563 -6.33 8.32 -1.93
C ASN A 563 -6.90 7.54 -0.74
N CYS A 564 -8.14 7.06 -0.89
CA CYS A 564 -8.86 6.34 0.17
C CYS A 564 -8.19 5.01 0.60
N TYR A 565 -7.37 4.39 -0.25
CA TYR A 565 -6.70 3.12 0.08
C TYR A 565 -5.41 3.35 0.88
N SER A 566 -4.57 4.30 0.45
CA SER A 566 -3.31 4.60 1.13
C SER A 566 -3.44 5.62 2.26
N GLN A 567 -4.59 6.31 2.35
CA GLN A 567 -4.83 7.40 3.30
C GLN A 567 -3.80 8.54 3.15
N GLN A 568 -3.37 8.81 1.91
CA GLN A 568 -2.36 9.82 1.54
C GLN A 568 -2.85 10.65 0.33
N PRO A 569 -2.25 11.82 0.05
CA PRO A 569 -2.51 12.52 -1.21
C PRO A 569 -2.19 11.62 -2.42
N LYS A 570 -2.97 11.76 -3.50
CA LYS A 570 -2.66 11.11 -4.77
C LYS A 570 -1.30 11.61 -5.28
N PRO A 571 -0.50 10.75 -5.96
CA PRO A 571 0.83 11.14 -6.46
C PRO A 571 0.81 12.31 -7.44
N GLN A 572 -0.29 12.47 -8.19
CA GLN A 572 -0.45 13.55 -9.16
C GLN A 572 -1.49 14.56 -8.65
N PRO A 573 -1.15 15.86 -8.61
CA PRO A 573 -2.11 16.90 -8.28
C PRO A 573 -3.18 17.02 -9.37
N ILE A 574 -4.31 17.61 -9.01
CA ILE A 574 -5.39 17.90 -9.94
C ILE A 574 -4.90 18.98 -10.92
N LYS A 575 -4.94 18.68 -12.22
CA LYS A 575 -4.65 19.66 -13.26
C LYS A 575 -5.66 20.80 -13.19
N TYR A 576 -5.23 22.04 -13.48
CA TYR A 576 -6.13 23.18 -13.65
C TYR A 576 -7.26 22.81 -14.61
N ARG A 577 -8.50 22.90 -14.13
CA ARG A 577 -9.72 22.48 -14.86
C ARG A 577 -9.64 21.06 -15.46
N GLY A 578 -8.85 20.17 -14.85
CA GLY A 578 -8.73 18.78 -15.28
C GLY A 578 -9.90 17.90 -14.86
N VAL A 579 -10.75 18.41 -13.98
CA VAL A 579 -12.01 17.81 -13.53
C VAL A 579 -13.07 18.91 -13.47
N ASP A 580 -14.32 18.54 -13.75
CA ASP A 580 -15.40 19.52 -13.94
C ASP A 580 -15.96 20.01 -12.61
N ARG A 581 -16.14 19.10 -11.64
CA ARG A 581 -16.88 19.36 -10.41
C ARG A 581 -16.17 18.88 -9.15
N LEU A 582 -16.52 19.46 -8.01
CA LEU A 582 -16.01 19.03 -6.70
C LEU A 582 -16.28 17.55 -6.44
N SER A 583 -17.44 17.02 -6.85
CA SER A 583 -17.73 15.58 -6.74
C SER A 583 -16.65 14.70 -7.38
N ASP A 584 -16.05 15.16 -8.48
CA ASP A 584 -15.01 14.44 -9.20
C ASP A 584 -13.64 14.60 -8.53
N MET A 585 -13.38 15.77 -7.92
CA MET A 585 -12.16 16.02 -7.13
C MET A 585 -12.08 15.11 -5.90
N LEU A 586 -13.24 14.83 -5.30
CA LEU A 586 -13.42 14.00 -4.11
C LEU A 586 -13.51 12.50 -4.43
N ALA A 587 -13.70 12.14 -5.70
CA ALA A 587 -13.84 10.75 -6.12
C ALA A 587 -12.49 10.01 -6.23
N HIS A 588 -12.51 8.76 -5.77
CA HIS A 588 -11.43 7.80 -5.98
C HIS A 588 -12.00 6.39 -6.19
N TYR A 589 -12.00 5.94 -7.44
CA TYR A 589 -12.67 4.71 -7.88
C TYR A 589 -14.14 4.70 -7.46
N ASN A 590 -14.56 3.75 -6.62
CA ASN A 590 -15.94 3.57 -6.16
C ASN A 590 -16.18 4.21 -4.78
N GLN A 591 -15.24 5.01 -4.28
CA GLN A 591 -15.35 5.70 -3.00
C GLN A 591 -15.22 7.21 -3.19
N THR A 592 -15.94 7.95 -2.36
CA THR A 592 -15.80 9.39 -2.21
C THR A 592 -15.08 9.70 -0.91
N SER A 593 -14.24 10.72 -0.93
CA SER A 593 -13.51 11.24 0.23
C SER A 593 -13.91 12.69 0.43
N ASP A 594 -14.03 13.15 1.66
CA ASP A 594 -14.28 14.54 2.03
C ASP A 594 -12.97 15.33 2.21
N ILE A 595 -11.80 14.74 1.92
CA ILE A 595 -10.48 15.38 2.08
C ILE A 595 -9.93 15.91 0.75
N LEU A 596 -9.49 17.17 0.74
CA LEU A 596 -8.64 17.75 -0.30
C LEU A 596 -7.35 18.30 0.29
N TYR A 597 -6.25 18.09 -0.42
CA TYR A 597 -4.97 18.71 -0.11
C TYR A 597 -4.77 19.95 -0.96
N TYR A 598 -4.09 20.96 -0.41
CA TYR A 598 -3.71 22.15 -1.15
C TYR A 598 -2.26 22.54 -0.89
N GLU A 599 -1.70 23.29 -1.82
CA GLU A 599 -0.45 24.03 -1.67
C GLU A 599 -0.59 25.38 -2.39
N VAL A 600 0.19 26.36 -1.94
CA VAL A 600 0.24 27.71 -2.53
C VAL A 600 1.51 27.81 -3.37
N LEU A 601 1.35 28.10 -4.65
CA LEU A 601 2.41 28.21 -5.64
C LEU A 601 3.00 29.62 -5.67
N ASP A 602 4.23 29.72 -6.17
CA ASP A 602 4.92 30.98 -6.45
C ASP A 602 4.31 31.72 -7.67
N ILE A 603 3.79 30.96 -8.64
CA ILE A 603 3.15 31.44 -9.87
C ILE A 603 1.76 30.84 -10.08
N PRO A 604 0.87 31.48 -10.86
CA PRO A 604 -0.42 30.93 -11.26
C PRO A 604 -0.32 29.51 -11.85
N LEU A 605 -1.20 28.61 -11.41
CA LEU A 605 -1.27 27.23 -11.90
C LEU A 605 -1.49 27.13 -13.42
N PRO A 606 -2.34 27.96 -14.08
CA PRO A 606 -2.49 27.93 -15.53
C PRO A 606 -1.18 28.23 -16.27
N GLU A 607 -0.39 29.17 -15.75
CA GLU A 607 0.93 29.50 -16.28
C GLU A 607 1.91 28.36 -16.03
N LEU A 608 1.96 27.82 -14.80
CA LEU A 608 2.82 26.70 -14.44
C LEU A 608 2.57 25.48 -15.35
N GLN A 609 1.32 25.23 -15.74
CA GLN A 609 1.00 24.13 -16.66
C GLN A 609 1.53 24.32 -18.08
N GLY A 610 1.74 25.56 -18.52
CA GLY A 610 2.40 25.87 -19.80
C GLY A 610 3.91 25.67 -19.76
N LEU A 611 4.48 25.49 -18.56
CA LEU A 611 5.91 25.35 -18.33
C LEU A 611 6.30 23.88 -18.11
N LYS A 612 7.52 23.53 -18.48
CA LYS A 612 8.23 22.31 -18.10
C LYS A 612 9.32 22.72 -17.12
N SER A 613 9.35 22.07 -15.96
CA SER A 613 10.48 22.17 -15.02
C SER A 613 11.42 20.99 -15.28
N LEU A 614 12.72 21.27 -15.42
CA LEU A 614 13.78 20.29 -15.59
C LEU A 614 14.79 20.43 -14.45
N LYS A 615 15.16 19.32 -13.85
CA LYS A 615 16.26 19.25 -12.87
C LYS A 615 17.55 18.92 -13.60
N VAL A 616 18.44 19.90 -13.76
CA VAL A 616 19.70 19.73 -14.51
C VAL A 616 20.87 19.73 -13.52
N ALA A 617 21.65 18.65 -13.52
CA ALA A 617 22.90 18.54 -12.79
C ALA A 617 24.03 19.15 -13.63
N PHE A 618 24.57 20.30 -13.21
CA PHE A 618 25.68 20.96 -13.89
C PHE A 618 27.00 20.47 -13.31
N HIS A 619 27.89 19.96 -14.18
CA HIS A 619 29.24 19.53 -13.83
C HIS A 619 30.23 20.65 -14.20
N HIS A 620 30.93 21.19 -13.21
CA HIS A 620 31.93 22.22 -13.45
C HIS A 620 33.16 21.65 -14.16
N ALA A 621 33.74 22.40 -15.10
CA ALA A 621 34.96 21.97 -15.81
C ALA A 621 36.21 21.98 -14.93
N THR A 622 36.26 22.84 -13.90
CA THR A 622 37.47 23.11 -13.09
C THR A 622 37.35 22.67 -11.63
N LYS A 623 36.12 22.48 -11.13
CA LYS A 623 35.81 22.06 -9.76
C LYS A 623 35.17 20.67 -9.82
N ASP A 624 35.57 19.74 -8.94
CA ASP A 624 34.87 18.45 -8.75
C ASP A 624 33.57 18.66 -7.94
N GLU A 625 32.71 19.56 -8.43
CA GLU A 625 31.45 19.96 -7.79
C GLU A 625 30.31 19.82 -8.80
N VAL A 626 29.18 19.28 -8.34
CA VAL A 626 27.96 19.12 -9.12
C VAL A 626 26.84 19.92 -8.46
N VAL A 627 26.25 20.85 -9.20
CA VAL A 627 25.17 21.72 -8.70
C VAL A 627 23.88 21.41 -9.46
N ILE A 628 22.78 21.20 -8.73
CA ILE A 628 21.46 20.96 -9.34
C ILE A 628 20.74 22.28 -9.53
N HIS A 629 20.40 22.60 -10.77
CA HIS A 629 19.59 23.75 -11.13
C HIS A 629 18.18 23.32 -11.58
N ASN A 630 17.16 23.95 -11.01
CA ASN A 630 15.78 23.81 -11.47
C ASN A 630 15.53 24.86 -12.57
N ILE A 631 15.40 24.41 -13.81
CA ILE A 631 15.13 25.27 -14.98
C ILE A 631 13.66 25.13 -15.35
N ARG A 632 12.94 26.25 -15.40
CA ARG A 632 11.52 26.29 -15.73
C ARG A 632 11.34 27.12 -16.99
N LEU A 633 10.92 26.48 -18.07
CA LEU A 633 10.76 27.10 -19.39
C LEU A 633 9.44 26.66 -20.05
N PRO A 634 8.90 27.42 -21.02
CA PRO A 634 7.73 27.01 -21.80
C PRO A 634 7.93 25.63 -22.45
N LYS A 635 6.89 24.79 -22.50
CA LYS A 635 7.00 23.42 -23.04
C LYS A 635 7.52 23.37 -24.49
N GLN A 636 7.19 24.39 -25.28
CA GLN A 636 7.63 24.54 -26.66
C GLN A 636 9.10 24.98 -26.81
N SER A 637 9.77 25.35 -25.72
CA SER A 637 11.20 25.68 -25.72
C SER A 637 12.05 24.50 -26.16
N ASN A 638 13.24 24.82 -26.63
CA ASN A 638 14.23 23.84 -27.04
C ASN A 638 15.35 23.72 -26.00
N VAL A 639 16.22 22.73 -26.18
CA VAL A 639 17.38 22.50 -25.33
C VAL A 639 18.37 23.69 -25.36
N GLY A 640 18.45 24.41 -26.47
CA GLY A 640 19.21 25.66 -26.56
C GLY A 640 18.74 26.72 -25.57
N ASP A 641 17.42 26.86 -25.38
CA ASP A 641 16.83 27.76 -24.39
C ASP A 641 17.21 27.34 -22.95
N VAL A 642 17.20 26.03 -22.67
CA VAL A 642 17.64 25.47 -21.38
C VAL A 642 19.11 25.79 -21.12
N ILE A 643 19.96 25.63 -22.13
CA ILE A 643 21.39 25.94 -22.04
C ILE A 643 21.59 27.43 -21.79
N ASN A 644 20.89 28.31 -22.51
CA ASN A 644 21.00 29.76 -22.34
C ASN A 644 20.57 30.19 -20.93
N GLU A 645 19.45 29.66 -20.43
CA GLU A 645 18.99 29.90 -19.06
C GLU A 645 20.00 29.37 -18.03
N LEU A 646 20.58 28.19 -18.26
CA LEU A 646 21.60 27.62 -17.39
C LEU A 646 22.85 28.49 -17.33
N LYS A 647 23.33 29.03 -18.48
CA LYS A 647 24.48 29.94 -18.55
C LYS A 647 24.32 31.18 -17.68
N THR A 648 23.09 31.64 -17.41
CA THR A 648 22.85 32.77 -16.49
C THR A 648 22.99 32.41 -15.02
N LYS A 649 22.95 31.12 -14.68
CA LYS A 649 22.93 30.60 -13.30
C LYS A 649 24.23 29.92 -12.87
N VAL A 650 25.17 29.71 -13.79
CA VAL A 650 26.42 28.98 -13.55
C VAL A 650 27.65 29.83 -13.86
N GLU A 651 28.73 29.59 -13.13
CA GLU A 651 30.05 30.13 -13.45
C GLU A 651 30.75 29.23 -14.47
N LEU A 652 31.07 29.78 -15.64
CA LEU A 652 31.77 29.09 -16.73
C LEU A 652 33.30 29.27 -16.63
N SER A 653 34.07 28.34 -17.18
CA SER A 653 35.54 28.45 -17.22
C SER A 653 36.05 29.63 -18.06
N HIS A 654 35.33 29.99 -19.12
CA HIS A 654 35.55 31.20 -19.92
C HIS A 654 34.22 31.73 -20.51
N PRO A 655 34.13 33.03 -20.88
CA PRO A 655 32.87 33.65 -21.33
C PRO A 655 32.24 32.99 -22.57
N ASP A 656 33.07 32.45 -23.45
CA ASP A 656 32.65 31.82 -24.70
C ASP A 656 32.48 30.28 -24.59
N ALA A 657 32.36 29.75 -23.37
CA ALA A 657 32.21 28.31 -23.17
C ALA A 657 30.85 27.82 -23.74
N GLU A 658 30.90 26.72 -24.48
CA GLU A 658 29.72 26.04 -25.01
C GLU A 658 29.32 24.94 -24.04
N LEU A 659 28.00 24.78 -23.82
CA LEU A 659 27.47 23.73 -22.97
C LEU A 659 26.75 22.70 -23.83
N ARG A 660 26.78 21.45 -23.39
CA ARG A 660 25.91 20.39 -23.88
C ARG A 660 25.01 19.87 -22.78
N LEU A 661 23.83 19.39 -23.17
CA LEU A 661 22.90 18.69 -22.29
C LEU A 661 22.89 17.19 -22.65
N LEU A 662 22.98 16.36 -21.62
CA LEU A 662 23.17 14.92 -21.70
C LEU A 662 22.12 14.18 -20.86
N GLU A 663 21.75 13.00 -21.32
CA GLU A 663 20.97 12.05 -20.54
C GLU A 663 21.88 10.94 -20.00
N VAL A 664 21.96 10.82 -18.68
CA VAL A 664 22.78 9.80 -18.00
C VAL A 664 21.86 8.84 -17.25
N PHE A 665 22.00 7.56 -17.56
CA PHE A 665 21.27 6.48 -16.90
C PHE A 665 22.22 5.31 -16.61
N PHE A 666 22.13 4.74 -15.41
CA PHE A 666 22.96 3.60 -14.97
C PHE A 666 24.47 3.77 -15.26
N HIS A 667 25.00 4.95 -14.94
CA HIS A 667 26.40 5.36 -15.15
C HIS A 667 26.87 5.36 -16.62
N LYS A 668 25.93 5.48 -17.57
CA LYS A 668 26.21 5.60 -19.02
C LYS A 668 25.55 6.83 -19.60
N ILE A 669 26.20 7.44 -20.58
CA ILE A 669 25.62 8.53 -21.37
C ILE A 669 24.79 7.87 -22.48
N TYR A 670 23.49 8.14 -22.48
CA TYR A 670 22.54 7.56 -23.43
C TYR A 670 22.29 8.46 -24.63
N LYS A 671 22.34 9.78 -24.42
CA LYS A 671 21.95 10.75 -25.44
C LYS A 671 22.61 12.09 -25.20
N ILE A 672 23.07 12.71 -26.29
CA ILE A 672 23.33 14.14 -26.35
C ILE A 672 22.12 14.81 -26.99
N PHE A 673 21.56 15.79 -26.31
CA PHE A 673 20.44 16.54 -26.83
C PHE A 673 20.92 17.58 -27.86
N SER A 674 20.26 17.60 -29.02
CA SER A 674 20.44 18.69 -29.99
C SER A 674 19.86 19.99 -29.42
N SER A 675 20.49 21.13 -29.69
CA SER A 675 19.98 22.44 -29.28
C SER A 675 18.58 22.74 -29.82
N THR A 676 18.18 22.12 -30.94
CA THR A 676 16.86 22.27 -31.57
C THR A 676 15.80 21.33 -31.02
N GLU A 677 16.17 20.36 -30.18
CA GLU A 677 15.23 19.38 -29.63
C GLU A 677 14.30 20.01 -28.60
N ARG A 678 13.01 19.66 -28.64
CA ARG A 678 11.99 20.21 -27.74
C ARG A 678 12.08 19.60 -26.35
N ILE A 679 11.90 20.43 -25.32
CA ILE A 679 12.01 20.00 -23.93
C ILE A 679 10.79 19.24 -23.41
N GLU A 680 9.64 19.37 -24.08
CA GLU A 680 8.39 18.68 -23.70
C GLU A 680 8.55 17.16 -23.59
N ASN A 681 9.38 16.57 -24.45
CA ASN A 681 9.59 15.12 -24.55
C ASN A 681 10.71 14.61 -23.63
N ILE A 682 11.39 15.48 -22.89
CA ILE A 682 12.50 15.07 -22.02
C ILE A 682 11.94 14.44 -20.74
N ASN A 683 12.39 13.22 -20.45
CA ASN A 683 12.01 12.45 -19.27
C ASN A 683 13.03 12.63 -18.14
N ASP A 684 12.77 13.59 -17.26
CA ASP A 684 13.61 13.91 -16.09
C ASP A 684 13.18 13.19 -14.80
N GLN A 685 12.23 12.24 -14.89
CA GLN A 685 11.72 11.54 -13.70
C GLN A 685 12.60 10.36 -13.28
N TYR A 686 13.25 9.70 -14.25
CA TYR A 686 14.03 8.48 -14.00
C TYR A 686 15.50 8.63 -14.40
N TRP A 687 15.82 9.52 -15.35
CA TRP A 687 17.17 9.67 -15.89
C TRP A 687 17.75 11.00 -15.42
N THR A 688 19.08 11.04 -15.24
CA THR A 688 19.76 12.25 -14.78
C THR A 688 20.07 13.13 -15.98
N LEU A 689 19.49 14.33 -16.03
CA LEU A 689 19.89 15.35 -17.00
C LEU A 689 21.18 16.02 -16.50
N ARG A 690 22.26 15.82 -17.24
CA ARG A 690 23.59 16.38 -16.95
C ARG A 690 23.91 17.47 -17.96
N ALA A 691 24.38 18.62 -17.50
CA ALA A 691 24.95 19.65 -18.34
C ALA A 691 26.43 19.84 -18.02
N GLU A 692 27.25 20.05 -19.05
CA GLU A 692 28.69 20.24 -18.91
C GLU A 692 29.25 21.11 -20.02
N GLU A 693 30.40 21.74 -19.74
CA GLU A 693 31.16 22.51 -20.74
C GLU A 693 31.80 21.56 -21.76
N ILE A 694 31.68 21.90 -23.05
CA ILE A 694 32.35 21.17 -24.14
C ILE A 694 33.82 21.57 -24.13
N PRO A 695 34.76 20.64 -23.87
CA PRO A 695 36.19 20.92 -23.89
C PRO A 695 36.67 21.41 -25.27
N GLU A 696 37.67 22.29 -25.31
CA GLU A 696 38.25 22.79 -26.57
C GLU A 696 38.81 21.67 -27.47
N GLU A 697 39.27 20.56 -26.88
CA GLU A 697 39.71 19.36 -27.61
C GLU A 697 38.57 18.70 -28.41
N GLU A 698 37.32 18.87 -28.01
CA GLU A 698 36.14 18.31 -28.69
C GLU A 698 35.54 19.27 -29.74
N LYS A 699 35.91 20.57 -29.70
CA LYS A 699 35.37 21.56 -30.66
C LYS A 699 36.04 21.50 -32.03
N ASN A 700 37.30 21.06 -32.07
CA ASN A 700 38.13 21.05 -33.29
C ASN A 700 38.40 19.61 -33.78
N ILE A 701 37.38 18.75 -33.77
CA ILE A 701 37.47 17.36 -34.25
C ILE A 701 37.73 17.37 -35.77
N GLY A 702 38.88 16.84 -36.20
CA GLY A 702 39.23 16.70 -37.61
C GLY A 702 38.34 15.67 -38.33
N PRO A 703 38.34 15.63 -39.67
CA PRO A 703 37.53 14.68 -40.43
C PRO A 703 37.89 13.20 -40.18
N SER A 704 39.06 12.92 -39.59
CA SER A 704 39.53 11.58 -39.19
C SER A 704 39.45 11.30 -37.69
N ASP A 705 38.85 12.20 -36.89
CA ASP A 705 38.74 12.06 -35.44
C ASP A 705 37.35 11.57 -35.03
N ARG A 706 37.24 10.91 -33.88
CA ARG A 706 35.96 10.39 -33.36
C ARG A 706 35.81 10.68 -31.87
N LEU A 707 34.58 11.03 -31.47
CA LEU A 707 34.22 11.18 -30.07
C LEU A 707 33.64 9.85 -29.55
N VAL A 708 34.25 9.27 -28.52
CA VAL A 708 33.79 8.00 -27.93
C VAL A 708 33.34 8.16 -26.48
N HIS A 709 32.38 7.33 -26.10
CA HIS A 709 31.82 7.27 -24.76
C HIS A 709 32.65 6.35 -23.87
N VAL A 710 33.13 6.90 -22.76
CA VAL A 710 33.92 6.17 -21.77
C VAL A 710 33.11 5.99 -20.50
N TYR A 711 33.09 4.78 -19.94
CA TYR A 711 32.39 4.48 -18.69
C TYR A 711 33.18 3.48 -17.83
N HIS A 712 32.93 3.52 -16.52
CA HIS A 712 33.58 2.66 -15.55
C HIS A 712 32.71 1.44 -15.26
N PHE A 713 33.33 0.27 -15.17
CA PHE A 713 32.63 -0.94 -14.79
C PHE A 713 33.52 -1.89 -13.99
N THR A 714 32.88 -2.78 -13.24
CA THR A 714 33.54 -3.93 -12.62
C THR A 714 32.86 -5.19 -13.10
N LYS A 715 33.62 -6.29 -13.13
CA LYS A 715 33.12 -7.59 -13.53
C LYS A 715 33.06 -8.49 -12.30
N GLU A 716 31.84 -8.85 -11.90
CA GLU A 716 31.63 -9.86 -10.87
C GLU A 716 31.48 -11.24 -11.52
N ALA A 717 32.23 -12.22 -11.00
CA ALA A 717 32.18 -13.60 -11.47
C ALA A 717 30.96 -14.31 -10.87
N GLY A 718 29.79 -14.13 -11.49
CA GLY A 718 28.62 -14.99 -11.28
C GLY A 718 28.75 -16.31 -12.04
N GLN A 719 28.34 -17.43 -11.44
CA GLN A 719 28.63 -18.79 -11.93
C GLN A 719 28.00 -19.19 -13.28
N ASN A 720 27.29 -18.31 -14.02
CA ASN A 720 26.80 -18.67 -15.38
C ASN A 720 26.72 -17.54 -16.44
N GLN A 721 27.25 -16.34 -16.18
CA GLN A 721 27.65 -15.35 -17.20
C GLN A 721 28.38 -14.20 -16.51
N ALA A 722 29.37 -13.59 -17.17
CA ALA A 722 30.05 -12.40 -16.67
C ALA A 722 29.05 -11.26 -16.44
N GLN A 723 28.84 -10.85 -15.18
CA GLN A 723 27.95 -9.74 -14.82
C GLN A 723 28.76 -8.44 -14.77
N VAL A 724 28.35 -7.46 -15.58
CA VAL A 724 28.99 -6.13 -15.67
C VAL A 724 28.20 -5.15 -14.80
N GLN A 725 28.83 -4.60 -13.77
CA GLN A 725 28.26 -3.54 -12.93
C GLN A 725 28.93 -2.21 -13.29
N ASN A 726 28.15 -1.23 -13.72
CA ASN A 726 28.67 0.11 -14.02
C ASN A 726 28.67 0.98 -12.77
N PHE A 727 29.65 1.87 -12.66
CA PHE A 727 29.76 2.83 -11.57
C PHE A 727 30.47 4.11 -12.05
N GLY A 728 30.73 5.05 -11.15
CA GLY A 728 31.49 6.26 -11.47
C GLY A 728 30.78 7.24 -12.41
N GLU A 729 31.53 8.22 -12.92
CA GLU A 729 31.01 9.23 -13.84
C GLU A 729 31.46 8.94 -15.28
N PRO A 730 30.54 8.71 -16.23
CA PRO A 730 30.91 8.56 -17.62
C PRO A 730 31.36 9.89 -18.23
N PHE A 731 32.23 9.83 -19.23
CA PHE A 731 32.78 11.02 -19.91
C PHE A 731 33.09 10.74 -21.38
N PHE A 732 33.42 11.80 -22.12
CA PHE A 732 33.80 11.73 -23.53
C PHE A 732 35.32 11.82 -23.73
N LEU A 733 35.79 11.12 -24.76
CA LEU A 733 37.17 11.15 -25.21
C LEU A 733 37.24 11.23 -26.73
N VAL A 734 38.06 12.13 -27.26
CA VAL A 734 38.37 12.17 -28.70
C VAL A 734 39.47 11.16 -28.99
N ILE A 735 39.29 10.29 -29.99
CA ILE A 735 40.30 9.35 -30.48
C ILE A 735 40.69 9.69 -31.93
N HIS A 736 41.97 9.54 -32.25
CA HIS A 736 42.55 9.88 -33.55
C HIS A 736 42.86 8.63 -34.40
N GLU A 737 42.88 8.78 -35.72
CA GLU A 737 43.25 7.70 -36.65
C GLU A 737 44.71 7.26 -36.43
N GLY A 738 44.93 5.97 -36.15
CA GLY A 738 46.25 5.41 -35.84
C GLY A 738 46.68 5.52 -34.37
N GLU A 739 45.87 6.14 -33.50
CA GLU A 739 46.16 6.25 -32.06
C GLU A 739 46.05 4.89 -31.36
N THR A 740 47.12 4.52 -30.67
CA THR A 740 47.22 3.26 -29.92
C THR A 740 46.54 3.35 -28.56
N LEU A 741 46.19 2.21 -27.97
CA LEU A 741 45.64 2.18 -26.61
C LEU A 741 46.62 2.75 -25.58
N GLU A 742 47.94 2.56 -25.75
CA GLU A 742 48.96 3.10 -24.85
C GLU A 742 48.90 4.65 -24.77
N GLU A 743 48.74 5.31 -25.91
CA GLU A 743 48.60 6.76 -26.00
C GLU A 743 47.28 7.23 -25.36
N ILE A 744 46.18 6.51 -25.60
CA ILE A 744 44.86 6.77 -25.01
C ILE A 744 44.88 6.56 -23.49
N LYS A 745 45.56 5.53 -23.00
CA LYS A 745 45.75 5.26 -21.56
C LYS A 745 46.40 6.45 -20.87
N SER A 746 47.48 6.98 -21.43
CA SER A 746 48.17 8.17 -20.89
C SER A 746 47.25 9.39 -20.81
N ARG A 747 46.41 9.61 -21.83
CA ARG A 747 45.42 10.70 -21.84
C ARG A 747 44.32 10.51 -20.81
N ILE A 748 43.75 9.31 -20.69
CA ILE A 748 42.72 8.98 -19.70
C ILE A 748 43.26 9.13 -18.29
N GLN A 749 44.48 8.63 -18.03
CA GLN A 749 45.13 8.76 -16.74
C GLN A 749 45.30 10.21 -16.32
N LYS A 750 45.78 11.05 -17.24
CA LYS A 750 45.95 12.49 -17.02
C LYS A 750 44.61 13.20 -16.79
N LYS A 751 43.56 12.81 -17.53
CA LYS A 751 42.21 13.38 -17.41
C LYS A 751 41.56 13.05 -16.07
N LEU A 752 41.64 11.79 -15.64
CA LEU A 752 41.05 11.30 -14.39
C LEU A 752 41.94 11.55 -13.15
N ARG A 753 43.19 11.99 -13.36
CA ARG A 753 44.19 12.24 -12.29
C ARG A 753 44.41 11.02 -11.39
N VAL A 754 44.46 9.84 -11.99
CA VAL A 754 44.63 8.56 -11.28
C VAL A 754 46.12 8.27 -11.08
N PRO A 755 46.58 7.92 -9.85
CA PRO A 755 47.96 7.52 -9.60
C PRO A 755 48.40 6.35 -10.48
N ASP A 756 49.69 6.31 -10.84
CA ASP A 756 50.28 5.26 -11.69
C ASP A 756 50.00 3.84 -11.17
N GLU A 757 50.09 3.64 -9.85
CA GLU A 757 49.90 2.34 -9.20
C GLU A 757 48.47 1.79 -9.33
N ASP A 758 47.47 2.67 -9.31
CA ASP A 758 46.07 2.28 -9.44
C ASP A 758 45.69 2.10 -10.90
N PHE A 759 46.15 2.99 -11.77
CA PHE A 759 45.86 2.95 -13.20
C PHE A 759 46.47 1.73 -13.90
N ALA A 760 47.62 1.23 -13.42
CA ALA A 760 48.25 0.02 -13.93
C ALA A 760 47.38 -1.25 -13.78
N LYS A 761 46.41 -1.25 -12.86
CA LYS A 761 45.48 -2.37 -12.62
C LYS A 761 44.27 -2.35 -13.55
N TRP A 762 44.04 -1.24 -14.25
CA TRP A 762 42.84 -1.04 -15.06
C TRP A 762 42.93 -1.82 -16.37
N LYS A 763 41.82 -2.46 -16.75
CA LYS A 763 41.71 -3.12 -18.06
C LYS A 763 40.76 -2.33 -18.95
N PHE A 764 41.07 -2.31 -20.25
CA PHE A 764 40.34 -1.53 -21.23
C PHE A 764 39.64 -2.49 -22.18
N ALA A 765 38.35 -2.28 -22.40
CA ALA A 765 37.57 -3.11 -23.29
C ALA A 765 36.72 -2.24 -24.22
N SER A 766 36.71 -2.59 -25.50
CA SER A 766 35.67 -2.11 -26.41
C SER A 766 34.42 -2.96 -26.21
N PHE A 767 33.27 -2.32 -26.03
CA PHE A 767 32.00 -3.02 -25.91
C PHE A 767 31.28 -2.99 -27.24
N SER A 768 30.73 -4.12 -27.68
CA SER A 768 29.79 -4.19 -28.80
C SER A 768 28.67 -5.16 -28.45
N MET A 769 27.41 -4.73 -28.58
CA MET A 769 26.22 -5.49 -28.17
C MET A 769 26.31 -6.07 -26.73
N GLY A 770 26.87 -5.30 -25.80
CA GLY A 770 26.96 -5.68 -24.38
C GLY A 770 28.05 -6.71 -24.03
N ARG A 771 28.90 -7.12 -24.98
CA ARG A 771 30.05 -8.00 -24.71
C ARG A 771 31.36 -7.20 -24.68
N PRO A 772 32.20 -7.34 -23.64
CA PRO A 772 33.53 -6.74 -23.60
C PRO A 772 34.49 -7.50 -24.52
N ASP A 773 35.22 -6.76 -25.35
CA ASP A 773 36.38 -7.20 -26.11
C ASP A 773 37.62 -6.43 -25.63
N TYR A 774 38.54 -7.12 -24.96
CA TYR A 774 39.68 -6.50 -24.28
C TYR A 774 40.77 -6.07 -25.25
N LEU A 775 41.25 -4.85 -25.06
CA LEU A 775 42.23 -4.22 -25.93
C LEU A 775 43.65 -4.42 -25.39
N GLN A 776 44.62 -4.60 -26.29
CA GLN A 776 46.05 -4.61 -26.02
C GLN A 776 46.66 -3.23 -26.28
N ASP A 777 47.83 -2.95 -25.68
CA ASP A 777 48.46 -1.63 -25.77
C ASP A 777 48.79 -1.20 -27.21
N THR A 778 49.12 -2.18 -28.08
CA THR A 778 49.40 -1.96 -29.50
C THR A 778 48.16 -1.83 -30.38
N ASP A 779 46.95 -2.05 -29.84
CA ASP A 779 45.73 -1.98 -30.63
C ASP A 779 45.40 -0.53 -30.99
N VAL A 780 45.09 -0.30 -32.26
CA VAL A 780 44.56 0.98 -32.75
C VAL A 780 43.09 1.06 -32.36
N VAL A 781 42.76 1.89 -31.37
CA VAL A 781 41.41 1.96 -30.79
C VAL A 781 40.41 2.50 -31.82
N TYR A 782 40.85 3.40 -32.69
CA TYR A 782 40.03 3.98 -33.77
C TYR A 782 39.34 2.91 -34.63
N ASP A 783 40.03 1.82 -34.97
CA ASP A 783 39.52 0.76 -35.86
C ASP A 783 38.40 -0.09 -35.23
N ARG A 784 38.25 -0.03 -33.91
CA ARG A 784 37.21 -0.77 -33.16
C ARG A 784 35.85 -0.09 -33.19
N PHE A 785 35.82 1.20 -33.50
CA PHE A 785 34.59 1.97 -33.68
C PHE A 785 34.30 2.03 -35.19
N GLN A 786 33.08 1.78 -35.68
CA GLN A 786 32.83 1.69 -37.14
C GLN A 786 31.83 2.71 -37.69
N ARG A 787 31.10 3.42 -36.83
CA ARG A 787 30.10 4.41 -37.25
C ARG A 787 30.48 5.80 -36.76
N LYS A 788 30.32 6.79 -37.64
CA LYS A 788 30.72 8.18 -37.41
C LYS A 788 29.65 9.01 -36.68
N ASP A 789 28.39 8.56 -36.74
CA ASP A 789 27.25 9.16 -36.06
C ASP A 789 26.34 8.03 -35.56
N VAL A 790 25.68 8.22 -34.40
CA VAL A 790 24.27 7.89 -34.10
C VAL A 790 24.13 7.50 -32.63
N TYR A 791 23.63 8.46 -31.84
CA TYR A 791 23.12 8.30 -30.48
C TYR A 791 22.02 7.23 -30.40
N GLY A 792 22.17 6.19 -29.58
CA GLY A 792 21.10 5.22 -29.27
C GLY A 792 21.55 3.87 -28.70
N ALA A 793 20.55 3.03 -28.34
CA ALA A 793 20.65 1.76 -27.61
C ALA A 793 21.50 0.62 -28.24
N TRP A 794 22.34 0.93 -29.24
CA TRP A 794 23.12 -0.03 -30.03
C TRP A 794 24.57 0.43 -30.22
N GLU A 795 25.20 0.95 -29.17
CA GLU A 795 26.50 1.62 -29.26
C GLU A 795 27.70 0.81 -28.79
N GLN A 796 28.84 1.21 -29.36
CA GLN A 796 30.17 0.77 -29.01
C GLN A 796 30.73 1.72 -27.95
N TYR A 797 31.18 1.20 -26.81
CA TYR A 797 31.68 1.99 -25.69
C TYR A 797 33.13 1.60 -25.37
N LEU A 798 33.92 2.54 -24.85
CA LEU A 798 35.19 2.22 -24.21
C LEU A 798 34.95 2.02 -22.71
N GLY A 799 35.00 0.77 -22.27
CA GLY A 799 34.83 0.41 -20.86
C GLY A 799 36.17 0.39 -20.13
N LEU A 800 36.18 0.98 -18.93
CA LEU A 800 37.29 0.96 -17.98
C LEU A 800 36.97 -0.03 -16.86
N GLU A 801 37.59 -1.20 -16.87
CA GLU A 801 37.42 -2.19 -15.81
C GLU A 801 38.36 -1.89 -14.64
N HIS A 802 37.77 -1.57 -13.48
CA HIS A 802 38.49 -1.42 -12.22
C HIS A 802 37.55 -1.54 -11.01
N VAL A 803 38.13 -1.54 -9.81
CA VAL A 803 37.36 -1.55 -8.55
C VAL A 803 36.81 -0.15 -8.26
N ASP A 804 35.57 -0.07 -7.76
CA ASP A 804 34.98 1.17 -7.28
C ASP A 804 35.55 1.56 -5.91
N ASN A 805 36.61 2.37 -5.93
CA ASN A 805 37.28 2.88 -4.72
C ASN A 805 36.67 4.20 -4.21
N ALA A 806 35.58 4.69 -4.84
CA ALA A 806 34.97 5.94 -4.41
C ALA A 806 34.20 5.72 -3.08
N PRO A 807 34.36 6.60 -2.07
CA PRO A 807 33.47 6.58 -0.92
C PRO A 807 32.05 6.74 -1.45
N LYS A 808 31.12 5.83 -1.09
CA LYS A 808 29.71 5.86 -1.50
C LYS A 808 29.12 7.26 -1.26
N ARG A 809 29.25 8.16 -2.23
CA ARG A 809 28.74 9.54 -2.13
C ARG A 809 27.22 9.40 -1.98
N ALA A 810 26.64 10.19 -1.10
CA ALA A 810 25.21 10.18 -0.75
C ALA A 810 24.24 10.44 -1.93
N TYR A 811 24.75 10.59 -3.15
CA TYR A 811 23.99 10.92 -4.35
C TYR A 811 23.03 9.81 -4.81
N ALA A 812 23.26 8.56 -4.40
CA ALA A 812 22.33 7.45 -4.64
C ALA A 812 21.05 7.51 -3.77
N ALA A 813 21.02 8.33 -2.71
CA ALA A 813 19.85 8.43 -1.83
C ALA A 813 18.69 9.25 -2.43
N ASN A 814 18.93 10.01 -3.51
CA ASN A 814 17.94 10.92 -4.09
C ASN A 814 17.33 10.45 -5.43
N GLN A 815 17.70 9.28 -5.94
CA GLN A 815 17.24 8.82 -7.26
C GLN A 815 15.88 8.12 -7.29
N ASN A 816 15.20 7.85 -6.17
CA ASN A 816 13.79 7.42 -6.18
C ASN A 816 13.17 7.38 -4.78
N ARG A 817 12.92 8.55 -4.18
CA ARG A 817 11.91 8.67 -3.13
C ARG A 817 10.98 9.80 -3.47
N HIS A 818 9.72 9.48 -3.75
CA HIS A 818 8.64 10.43 -3.48
C HIS A 818 8.85 10.93 -2.04
N ALA A 819 8.98 12.24 -1.89
CA ALA A 819 9.18 12.86 -0.59
C ALA A 819 7.91 12.72 0.27
N TYR A 820 7.71 11.54 0.88
CA TYR A 820 6.80 11.31 2.01
C TYR A 820 7.29 10.21 2.93
N GLU A 821 8.59 10.18 3.26
CA GLU A 821 9.06 9.45 4.45
C GLU A 821 10.18 10.27 5.10
N LYS A 822 9.86 10.96 6.19
CA LYS A 822 10.88 11.50 7.09
C LYS A 822 11.54 10.34 7.85
N PRO A 823 12.88 10.37 8.02
CA PRO A 823 13.62 9.38 8.78
C PRO A 823 13.17 9.37 10.25
N VAL A 824 12.96 8.17 10.80
CA VAL A 824 12.81 7.95 12.24
C VAL A 824 14.12 8.34 12.92
N ARG A 825 14.10 9.43 13.69
CA ARG A 825 15.16 9.72 14.67
C ARG A 825 15.00 8.72 15.82
N ILE A 826 15.95 7.80 15.95
CA ILE A 826 16.17 7.08 17.20
C ILE A 826 16.96 8.03 18.10
N TYR A 827 16.32 8.53 19.14
CA TYR A 827 17.02 9.09 20.29
C TYR A 827 17.61 7.91 21.06
N ASN A 828 18.92 7.96 21.33
CA ASN A 828 19.49 7.24 22.48
C ASN A 828 19.01 7.92 23.76
#